data_AF-A0A1Y0Y3A6-F1
#
_entry.id   AF-A0A1Y0Y3A6-F1
#
_cell.length_a   1.000
_cell.length_b   1.000
_cell.length_c   1.000
_cell.angle_alpha   90.00
_cell.angle_beta   90.00
_cell.angle_gamma   90.00
#
_symmetry.space_group_name_H-M   'P 1'
#
loop_
_entity.id
_entity.type
_entity.pdbx_description
1 polymer ?
#
loop_
_entity_poly.entity_id
_entity_poly.type
_entity_poly.pdbx_seq_one_letter_code
_entity_poly.pdbx_strand_id
1 'polypeptide(L)'
;MFSFISFHGHILAHRDFYLTGIPVAQAASSQWKVVQLDPASNSLQGFADIAVGVVEEGDNRGLVTLGNGTNFLCANQHAELAWMPHVQTWERFVPALSQHVPLLARLAQGKWLIPGQQQAEPVSFHEYALRLGGRDWDLRTLFLREKGDAIVISDGREQEIVLQPSPMAVQKTFMAALSAQIQAMEDSPFVKAAQAARQRLLVAPEDSGCLLELAKNCAKAGQLGLARTAVLCAALQDFRPDISFFSAILALREGETKQAADLAALALKGRFGDAPIPEQLTQLVQRTEQGEAALLLLPAALKDLPDTEEFDPAFNIFMVPLPAAMLRAEDVRQAYSYLFEEVASASTQEERLQLVQTDLAQNRAQYWNQVVSGHYAWLNQDRASADPHYVTARKLSKDSGIKAIRYNSGVYTWLPEAAAYNLHDQQVTDQLGIAGWSWHSSVAPDRSEADTPDACLVFGCDNTYFRFVPKLVMSLMRACQAHPEHGRFRLCLGVDRPTDEQLILMRDLVSFFSEKDRGMDVSFTHGQLSHANEATYPCIRYLMLPHIVSQWHCPVLIANCDGYFPEDFPVLWQELTSGSDYGFLLNAYNHEGKQINGEPWSFGTGLSYFGETELLPQIGRYLHNYVQRTYSPENPTNWCIDQCALAQAYARFVAPRWNDLRIRFIEEGAPLLVVPHPCW
;
A
#
# COMPACT_ATOMS: atom_id res chain seq x y z
N MET A 1 -30.27 48.30 -26.72
CA MET A 1 -29.89 47.90 -28.10
C MET A 1 -29.88 46.38 -28.14
N PHE A 2 -30.45 45.79 -29.20
CA PHE A 2 -30.65 44.34 -29.31
C PHE A 2 -29.88 43.76 -30.50
N SER A 3 -29.42 42.52 -30.35
CA SER A 3 -28.83 41.67 -31.40
C SER A 3 -29.70 40.43 -31.59
N PHE A 4 -29.59 39.77 -32.74
CA PHE A 4 -30.56 38.77 -33.17
C PHE A 4 -29.91 37.38 -33.25
N ILE A 5 -30.46 36.40 -32.52
CA ILE A 5 -30.00 35.01 -32.53
C ILE A 5 -31.11 34.14 -33.13
N SER A 6 -30.78 33.26 -34.07
CA SER A 6 -31.76 32.37 -34.71
C SER A 6 -32.11 31.16 -33.83
N PHE A 7 -33.14 30.41 -34.21
CA PHE A 7 -33.51 29.13 -33.59
C PHE A 7 -32.36 28.13 -33.52
N HIS A 8 -31.47 28.16 -34.51
CA HIS A 8 -30.31 27.26 -34.61
C HIS A 8 -29.07 27.77 -33.87
N GLY A 9 -29.19 28.85 -33.09
CA GLY A 9 -28.07 29.36 -32.28
C GLY A 9 -27.05 30.17 -33.08
N HIS A 10 -27.44 30.74 -34.22
CA HIS A 10 -26.58 31.62 -35.00
C HIS A 10 -26.92 33.08 -34.71
N ILE A 11 -25.90 33.88 -34.37
CA ILE A 11 -26.07 35.32 -34.21
C ILE A 11 -25.91 36.01 -35.57
N LEU A 12 -26.78 36.97 -35.85
CA LEU A 12 -26.73 37.73 -37.08
C LEU A 12 -25.51 38.66 -37.09
N ALA A 13 -24.67 38.55 -38.11
CA ALA A 13 -23.48 39.34 -38.27
C ALA A 13 -23.26 39.73 -39.73
N HIS A 14 -22.42 40.73 -39.96
CA HIS A 14 -22.07 41.16 -41.30
C HIS A 14 -20.58 41.44 -41.46
N ARG A 15 -20.12 41.33 -42.70
CA ARG A 15 -18.81 41.82 -43.15
C ARG A 15 -19.06 42.63 -44.42
N ASP A 16 -18.74 43.91 -44.37
CA ASP A 16 -19.12 44.88 -45.40
C ASP A 16 -20.64 44.82 -45.68
N PHE A 17 -21.05 44.49 -46.90
CA PHE A 17 -22.44 44.34 -47.33
C PHE A 17 -22.98 42.90 -47.20
N TYR A 18 -22.15 41.93 -46.81
CA TYR A 18 -22.55 40.53 -46.69
C TYR A 18 -23.12 40.24 -45.30
N LEU A 19 -24.43 39.98 -45.25
CA LEU A 19 -25.17 39.57 -44.06
C LEU A 19 -25.19 38.04 -43.96
N THR A 20 -24.90 37.48 -42.78
CA THR A 20 -24.94 36.03 -42.55
C THR A 20 -25.22 35.70 -41.08
N GLY A 21 -25.55 34.44 -40.79
CA GLY A 21 -25.48 33.90 -39.43
C GLY A 21 -24.06 33.41 -39.14
N ILE A 22 -23.58 33.67 -37.92
CA ILE A 22 -22.34 33.04 -37.41
C ILE A 22 -22.63 32.31 -36.09
N PRO A 23 -21.89 31.25 -35.75
CA PRO A 23 -21.99 30.65 -34.43
C PRO A 23 -21.76 31.71 -33.34
N VAL A 24 -22.53 31.67 -32.25
CA VAL A 24 -22.41 32.64 -31.14
C VAL A 24 -20.97 32.74 -30.61
N ALA A 25 -20.21 31.63 -30.62
CA ALA A 25 -18.78 31.60 -30.25
C ALA A 25 -17.90 32.54 -31.09
N GLN A 26 -18.32 32.91 -32.30
CA GLN A 26 -17.58 33.80 -33.19
C GLN A 26 -18.01 35.27 -33.06
N ALA A 27 -18.99 35.60 -32.22
CA ALA A 27 -19.53 36.96 -32.11
C ALA A 27 -18.51 37.99 -31.61
N ALA A 28 -17.46 37.54 -30.92
CA ALA A 28 -16.34 38.38 -30.46
C ALA A 28 -15.17 38.46 -31.47
N SER A 29 -15.27 37.79 -32.62
CA SER A 29 -14.23 37.78 -33.66
C SER A 29 -14.11 39.15 -34.32
N SER A 30 -12.89 39.62 -34.57
CA SER A 30 -12.64 40.84 -35.34
C SER A 30 -13.04 40.72 -36.82
N GLN A 31 -13.34 39.51 -37.30
CA GLN A 31 -13.71 39.25 -38.70
C GLN A 31 -15.17 39.59 -39.02
N TRP A 32 -16.04 39.69 -38.01
CA TRP A 32 -17.48 39.87 -38.15
C TRP A 32 -17.97 41.01 -37.26
N LYS A 33 -18.91 41.81 -37.76
CA LYS A 33 -19.63 42.81 -36.97
C LYS A 33 -21.02 42.27 -36.64
N VAL A 34 -21.31 42.09 -35.36
CA VAL A 34 -22.64 41.65 -34.92
C VAL A 34 -23.66 42.72 -35.26
N VAL A 35 -24.76 42.31 -35.91
CA VAL A 35 -25.82 43.23 -36.30
C VAL A 35 -26.66 43.62 -35.08
N GLN A 36 -26.97 44.90 -34.99
CA GLN A 36 -27.73 45.50 -33.90
C GLN A 36 -28.98 46.20 -34.43
N LEU A 37 -30.00 46.32 -33.59
CA LEU A 37 -31.17 47.14 -33.86
C LEU A 37 -30.79 48.62 -33.85
N ASP A 38 -31.13 49.34 -34.93
CA ASP A 38 -31.09 50.80 -34.95
C ASP A 38 -32.27 51.35 -34.13
N PRO A 39 -32.02 52.05 -33.01
CA PRO A 39 -33.07 52.58 -32.14
C PRO A 39 -33.92 53.67 -32.80
N ALA A 40 -33.46 54.30 -33.89
CA ALA A 40 -34.17 55.39 -34.55
C ALA A 40 -35.17 54.91 -35.62
N SER A 41 -34.87 53.80 -36.30
CA SER A 41 -35.63 53.35 -37.48
C SER A 41 -36.32 51.99 -37.32
N ASN A 42 -36.15 51.30 -36.18
CA ASN A 42 -36.63 49.94 -35.97
C ASN A 42 -36.21 48.97 -37.10
N SER A 43 -35.02 49.21 -37.64
CA SER A 43 -34.39 48.43 -38.69
C SER A 43 -33.02 47.92 -38.23
N LEU A 44 -32.40 47.06 -39.01
CA LEU A 44 -31.03 46.60 -38.73
C LEU A 44 -30.01 47.72 -39.01
N GLN A 45 -29.05 47.90 -38.12
CA GLN A 45 -27.97 48.87 -38.29
C GLN A 45 -27.12 48.50 -39.51
N GLY A 46 -26.98 49.42 -40.47
CA GLY A 46 -26.30 49.18 -41.75
C GLY A 46 -27.16 48.51 -42.83
N PHE A 47 -28.40 48.13 -42.52
CA PHE A 47 -29.35 47.47 -43.42
C PHE A 47 -30.78 48.04 -43.20
N ALA A 48 -30.98 49.29 -43.61
CA ALA A 48 -32.20 50.06 -43.35
C ALA A 48 -33.46 49.49 -44.03
N ASP A 49 -33.29 48.65 -45.05
CA ASP A 49 -34.34 47.94 -45.77
C ASP A 49 -34.88 46.71 -45.03
N ILE A 50 -34.22 46.29 -43.94
CA ILE A 50 -34.65 45.16 -43.12
C ILE A 50 -35.28 45.67 -41.83
N ALA A 51 -36.62 45.63 -41.78
CA ALA A 51 -37.42 46.04 -40.63
C ALA A 51 -37.57 44.91 -39.60
N VAL A 52 -37.68 45.27 -38.33
CA VAL A 52 -37.85 44.32 -37.21
C VAL A 52 -39.30 44.35 -36.72
N GLY A 53 -40.00 43.21 -36.82
CA GLY A 53 -41.36 43.02 -36.30
C GLY A 53 -41.36 42.19 -35.01
N VAL A 54 -42.08 42.61 -33.98
CA VAL A 54 -42.19 41.86 -32.71
C VAL A 54 -43.42 40.96 -32.73
N VAL A 55 -43.28 39.72 -32.28
CA VAL A 55 -44.41 38.80 -32.06
C VAL A 55 -45.06 39.12 -30.71
N GLU A 56 -46.32 39.55 -30.73
CA GLU A 56 -47.01 40.07 -29.53
C GLU A 56 -47.80 39.02 -28.75
N GLU A 57 -48.20 37.91 -29.38
CA GLU A 57 -49.13 36.92 -28.82
C GLU A 57 -48.63 35.46 -28.92
N GLY A 58 -49.13 34.62 -28.01
CA GLY A 58 -48.83 33.17 -27.93
C GLY A 58 -47.46 32.83 -27.32
N ASP A 59 -47.06 31.56 -27.42
CA ASP A 59 -45.83 31.02 -26.82
C ASP A 59 -44.54 31.67 -27.39
N ASN A 60 -44.66 32.30 -28.55
CA ASN A 60 -43.59 32.96 -29.28
C ASN A 60 -43.48 34.46 -28.98
N ARG A 61 -44.26 34.96 -28.02
CA ARG A 61 -44.22 36.36 -27.61
C ARG A 61 -42.78 36.78 -27.28
N GLY A 62 -42.39 37.94 -27.82
CA GLY A 62 -41.04 38.50 -27.64
C GLY A 62 -39.98 38.00 -28.63
N LEU A 63 -40.29 37.03 -29.50
CA LEU A 63 -39.48 36.76 -30.69
C LEU A 63 -39.71 37.85 -31.74
N VAL A 64 -38.77 37.97 -32.68
CA VAL A 64 -38.85 38.95 -33.77
C VAL A 64 -38.76 38.31 -35.15
N THR A 65 -39.39 38.95 -36.11
CA THR A 65 -39.25 38.70 -37.54
C THR A 65 -38.39 39.80 -38.16
N LEU A 66 -37.55 39.44 -39.12
CA LEU A 66 -36.72 40.37 -39.88
C LEU A 66 -37.24 40.37 -41.31
N GLY A 67 -37.75 41.49 -41.80
CA GLY A 67 -38.50 41.53 -43.07
C GLY A 67 -38.08 42.66 -44.01
N ASN A 68 -38.18 42.40 -45.31
CA ASN A 68 -38.08 43.40 -46.37
C ASN A 68 -39.28 43.23 -47.32
N GLY A 69 -40.24 44.15 -47.24
CA GLY A 69 -41.51 44.06 -47.97
C GLY A 69 -42.35 42.85 -47.53
N THR A 70 -42.67 41.95 -48.48
CA THR A 70 -43.44 40.72 -48.23
C THR A 70 -42.59 39.50 -47.88
N ASN A 71 -41.26 39.66 -47.85
CA ASN A 71 -40.33 38.57 -47.58
C ASN A 71 -39.70 38.70 -46.19
N PHE A 72 -39.42 37.56 -45.58
CA PHE A 72 -38.83 37.43 -44.26
C PHE A 72 -37.49 36.70 -44.34
N LEU A 73 -36.51 37.22 -43.61
CA LEU A 73 -35.20 36.61 -43.48
C LEU A 73 -35.32 35.38 -42.59
N CYS A 74 -34.79 34.26 -43.05
CA CYS A 74 -34.74 32.99 -42.34
C CYS A 74 -33.29 32.52 -42.28
N ALA A 75 -32.88 31.94 -41.15
CA ALA A 75 -31.58 31.31 -40.99
C ALA A 75 -31.74 29.79 -40.90
N ASN A 76 -31.04 29.05 -41.76
CA ASN A 76 -31.03 27.59 -41.69
C ASN A 76 -30.04 27.07 -40.62
N GLN A 77 -30.02 25.74 -40.43
CA GLN A 77 -29.10 25.07 -39.49
C GLN A 77 -27.61 25.23 -39.83
N HIS A 78 -27.28 25.65 -41.06
CA HIS A 78 -25.92 25.88 -41.53
C HIS A 78 -25.53 27.37 -41.50
N ALA A 79 -26.33 28.20 -40.81
CA ALA A 79 -26.15 29.65 -40.68
C ALA A 79 -26.35 30.46 -41.97
N GLU A 80 -26.79 29.83 -43.06
CA GLU A 80 -27.10 30.53 -44.31
C GLU A 80 -28.43 31.24 -44.19
N LEU A 81 -28.46 32.47 -44.73
CA LEU A 81 -29.65 33.29 -44.73
C LEU A 81 -30.38 33.19 -46.07
N ALA A 82 -31.70 33.03 -46.01
CA ALA A 82 -32.57 33.03 -47.17
C ALA A 82 -33.78 33.93 -46.93
N TRP A 83 -34.35 34.46 -48.02
CA TRP A 83 -35.60 35.20 -47.99
C TRP A 83 -36.77 34.24 -48.28
N MET A 84 -37.75 34.22 -47.38
CA MET A 84 -38.94 33.37 -47.47
C MET A 84 -40.21 34.23 -47.54
N PRO A 85 -41.24 33.82 -48.29
CA PRO A 85 -42.51 34.54 -48.35
C PRO A 85 -43.43 34.28 -47.14
N HIS A 86 -42.96 33.52 -46.15
CA HIS A 86 -43.70 33.13 -44.94
C HIS A 86 -42.77 33.06 -43.72
N VAL A 87 -43.35 32.98 -42.51
CA VAL A 87 -42.61 32.86 -41.24
C VAL A 87 -43.15 31.71 -40.41
N GLN A 88 -42.39 30.62 -40.34
CA GLN A 88 -42.55 29.54 -39.37
C GLN A 88 -41.91 29.91 -38.03
N THR A 89 -42.24 29.15 -37.00
CA THR A 89 -41.79 29.40 -35.64
C THR A 89 -40.28 29.33 -35.47
N TRP A 90 -39.59 28.45 -36.20
CA TRP A 90 -38.13 28.25 -36.16
C TRP A 90 -37.36 29.25 -37.06
N GLU A 91 -38.07 30.03 -37.88
CA GLU A 91 -37.48 31.04 -38.78
C GLU A 91 -37.35 32.42 -38.11
N ARG A 92 -37.81 32.52 -36.85
CA ARG A 92 -37.80 33.76 -36.06
C ARG A 92 -36.43 33.95 -35.40
N PHE A 93 -36.22 35.14 -34.89
CA PHE A 93 -35.02 35.49 -34.13
C PHE A 93 -35.40 35.87 -32.70
N VAL A 94 -34.56 35.53 -31.73
CA VAL A 94 -34.67 36.04 -30.38
C VAL A 94 -33.83 37.32 -30.23
N PRO A 95 -34.41 38.43 -29.75
CA PRO A 95 -33.65 39.62 -29.45
C PRO A 95 -32.88 39.43 -28.15
N ALA A 96 -31.55 39.35 -28.24
CA ALA A 96 -30.65 39.35 -27.09
C ALA A 96 -30.13 40.76 -26.82
N LEU A 97 -29.97 41.15 -25.56
CA LEU A 97 -29.36 42.44 -25.21
C LEU A 97 -27.92 42.50 -25.76
N SER A 98 -27.60 43.49 -26.58
CA SER A 98 -26.30 43.57 -27.26
C SER A 98 -25.11 43.60 -26.28
N GLN A 99 -25.31 44.13 -25.06
CA GLN A 99 -24.31 44.12 -23.99
C GLN A 99 -23.97 42.70 -23.48
N HIS A 100 -24.85 41.72 -23.66
CA HIS A 100 -24.62 40.32 -23.27
C HIS A 100 -23.88 39.52 -24.36
N VAL A 101 -23.79 40.02 -25.60
CA VAL A 101 -23.16 39.30 -26.72
C VAL A 101 -21.72 38.86 -26.43
N PRO A 102 -20.85 39.70 -25.83
CA PRO A 102 -19.51 39.24 -25.44
C PRO A 102 -19.53 38.07 -24.44
N LEU A 103 -20.48 38.07 -23.51
CA LEU A 103 -20.63 37.01 -22.50
C LEU A 103 -21.22 35.74 -23.11
N LEU A 104 -22.17 35.86 -24.04
CA LEU A 104 -22.71 34.74 -24.81
C LEU A 104 -21.61 34.07 -25.66
N ALA A 105 -20.77 34.89 -26.32
CA ALA A 105 -19.62 34.38 -27.07
C ALA A 105 -18.63 33.65 -26.18
N ARG A 106 -18.29 34.24 -25.02
CA ARG A 106 -17.41 33.62 -24.02
C ARG A 106 -18.00 32.31 -23.49
N LEU A 107 -19.31 32.26 -23.24
CA LEU A 107 -20.02 31.04 -22.83
C LEU A 107 -19.87 29.94 -23.89
N ALA A 108 -20.10 30.28 -25.16
CA ALA A 108 -20.04 29.35 -26.29
C ALA A 108 -18.62 28.82 -26.61
N GLN A 109 -17.57 29.53 -26.22
CA GLN A 109 -16.17 29.16 -26.51
C GLN A 109 -15.56 28.17 -25.52
N GLY A 110 -16.19 27.98 -24.35
CA GLY A 110 -15.62 27.22 -23.24
C GLY A 110 -16.54 26.16 -22.67
N LYS A 111 -16.01 25.41 -21.70
CA LYS A 111 -16.80 24.56 -20.81
C LYS A 111 -16.99 25.25 -19.48
N TRP A 112 -18.14 25.00 -18.85
CA TRP A 112 -18.57 25.68 -17.65
C TRP A 112 -19.04 24.69 -16.59
N LEU A 113 -18.62 24.96 -15.36
CA LEU A 113 -19.02 24.23 -14.17
C LEU A 113 -20.23 24.91 -13.54
N ILE A 114 -21.30 24.14 -13.39
CA ILE A 114 -22.48 24.53 -12.62
C ILE A 114 -22.21 24.23 -11.14
N PRO A 115 -22.59 25.12 -10.20
CA PRO A 115 -22.47 24.85 -8.77
C PRO A 115 -23.11 23.50 -8.40
N GLY A 116 -22.35 22.63 -7.73
CA GLY A 116 -22.79 21.30 -7.30
C GLY A 116 -22.68 20.20 -8.36
N GLN A 117 -22.22 20.48 -9.58
CA GLN A 117 -21.89 19.47 -10.58
C GLN A 117 -20.38 19.21 -10.66
N GLN A 118 -20.01 17.97 -10.98
CA GLN A 118 -18.60 17.54 -11.04
C GLN A 118 -17.95 17.68 -12.42
N GLN A 119 -18.75 17.79 -13.48
CA GLN A 119 -18.25 17.84 -14.84
C GLN A 119 -18.55 19.19 -15.47
N ALA A 120 -17.54 19.76 -16.14
CA ALA A 120 -17.74 20.96 -16.91
C ALA A 120 -18.40 20.63 -18.25
N GLU A 121 -19.45 21.36 -18.59
CA GLU A 121 -20.25 21.11 -19.78
C GLU A 121 -20.10 22.22 -20.82
N PRO A 122 -20.19 21.90 -22.13
CA PRO A 122 -20.23 22.92 -23.16
C PRO A 122 -21.60 23.61 -23.17
N VAL A 123 -21.61 24.92 -23.44
CA VAL A 123 -22.85 25.65 -23.69
C VAL A 123 -23.29 25.44 -25.14
N SER A 124 -24.58 25.20 -25.35
CA SER A 124 -25.18 25.20 -26.69
C SER A 124 -26.33 26.20 -26.78
N PHE A 125 -26.61 26.65 -28.00
CA PHE A 125 -27.70 27.60 -28.29
C PHE A 125 -28.64 26.93 -29.27
N HIS A 126 -29.86 26.65 -28.84
CA HIS A 126 -30.88 26.06 -29.70
C HIS A 126 -32.28 26.36 -29.16
N GLU A 127 -33.27 26.40 -30.04
CA GLU A 127 -34.69 26.63 -29.69
C GLU A 127 -34.92 27.91 -28.88
N TYR A 128 -34.15 28.96 -29.20
CA TYR A 128 -34.15 30.24 -28.49
C TYR A 128 -33.71 30.18 -27.02
N ALA A 129 -33.06 29.07 -26.63
CA ALA A 129 -32.53 28.87 -25.29
C ALA A 129 -31.00 28.75 -25.30
N LEU A 130 -30.39 29.15 -24.19
CA LEU A 130 -29.06 28.73 -23.79
C LEU A 130 -29.21 27.42 -23.02
N ARG A 131 -28.46 26.39 -23.40
CA ARG A 131 -28.46 25.08 -22.72
C ARG A 131 -27.09 24.75 -22.14
N LEU A 132 -27.08 24.26 -20.91
CA LEU A 132 -25.89 23.73 -20.22
C LEU A 132 -26.34 22.60 -19.27
N GLY A 133 -25.89 21.37 -19.52
CA GLY A 133 -26.42 20.20 -18.82
C GLY A 133 -27.91 20.03 -19.00
N GLY A 134 -28.60 19.69 -17.92
CA GLY A 134 -30.06 19.59 -17.87
C GLY A 134 -30.78 20.93 -17.69
N ARG A 135 -30.10 22.08 -17.87
CA ARG A 135 -30.68 23.40 -17.65
C ARG A 135 -30.81 24.19 -18.95
N ASP A 136 -31.98 24.77 -19.14
CA ASP A 136 -32.34 25.63 -20.27
C ASP A 136 -32.74 27.01 -19.76
N TRP A 137 -32.13 28.06 -20.30
CA TRP A 137 -32.50 29.45 -20.03
C TRP A 137 -32.99 30.11 -21.31
N ASP A 138 -34.18 30.69 -21.23
CA ASP A 138 -34.77 31.43 -22.34
C ASP A 138 -33.96 32.71 -22.65
N LEU A 139 -33.47 32.84 -23.89
CA LEU A 139 -32.67 33.99 -24.31
C LEU A 139 -33.47 35.31 -24.23
N ARG A 140 -34.80 35.28 -24.22
CA ARG A 140 -35.68 36.46 -24.09
C ARG A 140 -35.58 37.10 -22.71
N THR A 141 -35.39 36.30 -21.66
CA THR A 141 -35.35 36.77 -20.26
C THR A 141 -33.95 36.68 -19.65
N LEU A 142 -32.97 36.21 -20.42
CA LEU A 142 -31.61 35.98 -19.97
C LEU A 142 -30.88 37.28 -19.60
N PHE A 143 -30.37 37.31 -18.37
CA PHE A 143 -29.47 38.33 -17.87
C PHE A 143 -28.11 37.72 -17.53
N LEU A 144 -27.04 38.32 -18.06
CA LEU A 144 -25.67 37.88 -17.87
C LEU A 144 -24.83 39.01 -17.25
N ARG A 145 -24.04 38.68 -16.24
CA ARG A 145 -23.05 39.61 -15.66
C ARG A 145 -21.76 38.89 -15.31
N GLU A 146 -20.65 39.61 -15.38
CA GLU A 146 -19.35 39.09 -14.97
C GLU A 146 -19.17 39.18 -13.45
N LYS A 147 -18.47 38.17 -12.90
CA LYS A 147 -17.97 38.16 -11.53
C LYS A 147 -16.55 37.58 -11.53
N GLY A 148 -15.57 38.41 -11.85
CA GLY A 148 -14.19 37.96 -12.11
C GLY A 148 -14.15 37.02 -13.32
N ASP A 149 -13.59 35.82 -13.15
CA ASP A 149 -13.55 34.80 -14.21
C ASP A 149 -14.87 34.01 -14.37
N ALA A 150 -15.83 34.21 -13.47
CA ALA A 150 -17.14 33.55 -13.51
C ALA A 150 -18.17 34.39 -14.28
N ILE A 151 -19.19 33.70 -14.80
CA ILE A 151 -20.38 34.33 -15.40
C ILE A 151 -21.58 34.01 -14.54
N VAL A 152 -22.32 35.04 -14.13
CA VAL A 152 -23.58 34.87 -13.41
C VAL A 152 -24.72 34.91 -14.41
N ILE A 153 -25.55 33.86 -14.39
CA ILE A 153 -26.76 33.71 -15.19
C ILE A 153 -27.99 33.93 -14.31
N SER A 154 -28.93 34.74 -14.79
CA SER A 154 -30.26 34.92 -14.21
C SER A 154 -31.30 34.98 -15.34
N ASP A 155 -32.51 34.50 -15.09
CA ASP A 155 -33.66 34.59 -16.00
C ASP A 155 -34.85 35.33 -15.37
N GLY A 156 -34.63 36.01 -14.24
CA GLY A 156 -35.67 36.68 -13.45
C GLY A 156 -36.36 35.79 -12.40
N ARG A 157 -36.02 34.50 -12.30
CA ARG A 157 -36.41 33.62 -11.18
C ARG A 157 -35.45 33.82 -10.00
N GLU A 158 -35.87 33.51 -8.77
CA GLU A 158 -35.20 33.96 -7.53
C GLU A 158 -33.73 33.50 -7.33
N GLN A 159 -33.24 32.47 -8.02
CA GLN A 159 -31.88 31.96 -7.82
C GLN A 159 -30.95 32.25 -9.01
N GLU A 160 -30.00 33.17 -8.81
CA GLU A 160 -28.87 33.37 -9.73
C GLU A 160 -27.92 32.16 -9.71
N ILE A 161 -27.35 31.83 -10.86
CA ILE A 161 -26.40 30.71 -11.01
C ILE A 161 -25.03 31.26 -11.39
N VAL A 162 -23.99 30.89 -10.63
CA VAL A 162 -22.61 31.33 -10.88
C VAL A 162 -21.85 30.22 -11.61
N LEU A 163 -21.58 30.42 -12.90
CA LEU A 163 -20.82 29.48 -13.71
C LEU A 163 -19.32 29.73 -13.60
N GLN A 164 -18.56 28.69 -13.27
CA GLN A 164 -17.09 28.74 -13.23
C GLN A 164 -16.51 28.21 -14.55
N PRO A 165 -15.44 28.82 -15.10
CA PRO A 165 -14.81 28.32 -16.32
C PRO A 165 -14.00 27.06 -16.03
N SER A 166 -14.01 26.10 -16.96
CA SER A 166 -13.05 24.98 -16.99
C SER A 166 -12.06 25.16 -18.15
N PRO A 167 -10.73 25.10 -17.90
CA PRO A 167 -10.09 24.92 -16.58
C PRO A 167 -10.15 26.19 -15.71
N MET A 168 -10.18 26.00 -14.40
CA MET A 168 -10.08 27.08 -13.41
C MET A 168 -8.65 27.65 -13.36
N ALA A 169 -8.47 28.87 -12.84
CA ALA A 169 -7.18 29.56 -12.79
C ALA A 169 -6.08 28.74 -12.06
N VAL A 170 -6.45 28.04 -10.98
CA VAL A 170 -5.52 27.17 -10.24
C VAL A 170 -5.05 25.97 -11.07
N GLN A 171 -5.95 25.36 -11.87
CA GLN A 171 -5.59 24.26 -12.78
C GLN A 171 -4.67 24.75 -13.90
N LYS A 172 -4.90 25.95 -14.44
CA LYS A 172 -4.00 26.57 -15.44
C LYS A 172 -2.60 26.79 -14.86
N THR A 173 -2.52 27.32 -13.65
CA THR A 173 -1.26 27.56 -12.94
C THR A 173 -0.53 26.26 -12.65
N PHE A 174 -1.26 25.23 -12.20
CA PHE A 174 -0.75 23.89 -11.99
C PHE A 174 -0.16 23.28 -13.27
N MET A 175 -0.89 23.34 -14.39
CA MET A 175 -0.42 22.78 -15.66
C MET A 175 0.85 23.48 -16.18
N ALA A 176 0.98 24.79 -15.94
CA ALA A 176 2.20 25.52 -16.24
C ALA A 176 3.38 25.07 -15.35
N ALA A 177 3.17 24.96 -14.04
CA ALA A 177 4.18 24.50 -13.09
C ALA A 177 4.62 23.05 -13.36
N LEU A 178 3.67 22.16 -13.65
CA LEU A 178 3.94 20.78 -14.06
C LEU A 178 4.80 20.71 -15.33
N SER A 179 4.51 21.56 -16.31
CA SER A 179 5.28 21.63 -17.56
C SER A 179 6.73 22.06 -17.30
N ALA A 180 6.93 23.06 -16.45
CA ALA A 180 8.26 23.52 -16.06
C ALA A 180 9.05 22.42 -15.32
N GLN A 181 8.39 21.69 -14.41
CA GLN A 181 9.03 20.60 -13.68
C GLN A 181 9.43 19.43 -14.56
N ILE A 182 8.57 19.05 -15.51
CA ILE A 182 8.86 18.02 -16.52
C ILE A 182 10.12 18.39 -17.32
N GLN A 183 10.30 19.67 -17.67
CA GLN A 183 11.49 20.15 -18.38
C GLN A 183 12.75 20.15 -17.49
N ALA A 184 12.61 20.41 -16.19
CA ALA A 184 13.74 20.49 -15.28
C ALA A 184 14.33 19.13 -14.88
N MET A 185 13.53 18.06 -14.89
CA MET A 185 13.90 16.73 -14.36
C MET A 185 14.24 15.69 -15.44
N GLU A 186 14.79 16.13 -16.58
CA GLU A 186 15.09 15.32 -17.78
C GLU A 186 15.49 13.86 -17.46
N ASP A 187 14.90 12.90 -18.18
CA ASP A 187 15.13 11.44 -18.08
C ASP A 187 14.84 10.73 -16.74
N SER A 188 14.18 11.37 -15.77
CA SER A 188 13.73 10.67 -14.55
C SER A 188 12.47 9.79 -14.75
N PRO A 189 12.28 8.69 -13.99
CA PRO A 189 11.07 7.86 -14.05
C PRO A 189 9.77 8.64 -13.80
N PHE A 190 9.84 9.71 -13.01
CA PHE A 190 8.75 10.65 -12.75
C PHE A 190 8.25 11.34 -14.02
N VAL A 191 9.15 11.75 -14.93
CA VAL A 191 8.80 12.54 -16.13
C VAL A 191 7.81 11.82 -17.02
N LYS A 192 8.00 10.51 -17.25
CA LYS A 192 7.11 9.72 -18.11
C LYS A 192 5.69 9.66 -17.56
N ALA A 193 5.54 9.42 -16.25
CA ALA A 193 4.23 9.40 -15.59
C ALA A 193 3.58 10.80 -15.59
N ALA A 194 4.35 11.85 -15.30
CA ALA A 194 3.88 13.23 -15.31
C ALA A 194 3.44 13.70 -16.71
N GLN A 195 4.15 13.32 -17.77
CA GLN A 195 3.78 13.62 -19.16
C GLN A 195 2.47 12.94 -19.57
N ALA A 196 2.29 11.66 -19.22
CA ALA A 196 1.05 10.94 -19.49
C ALA A 196 -0.15 11.57 -18.76
N ALA A 197 0.02 11.91 -17.48
CA ALA A 197 -0.99 12.61 -16.70
C ALA A 197 -1.32 13.98 -17.31
N ARG A 198 -0.30 14.76 -17.70
CA ARG A 198 -0.46 16.06 -18.34
C ARG A 198 -1.28 15.96 -19.64
N GLN A 199 -1.00 14.97 -20.49
CA GLN A 199 -1.76 14.76 -21.73
C GLN A 199 -3.25 14.51 -21.46
N ARG A 200 -3.55 13.71 -20.44
CA ARG A 200 -4.93 13.46 -20.00
C ARG A 200 -5.61 14.73 -19.47
N LEU A 201 -4.91 15.48 -18.63
CA LEU A 201 -5.41 16.72 -18.02
C LEU A 201 -5.58 17.88 -19.02
N LEU A 202 -4.92 17.85 -20.18
CA LEU A 202 -5.18 18.81 -21.27
C LEU A 202 -6.59 18.65 -21.87
N VAL A 203 -7.15 17.45 -21.82
CA VAL A 203 -8.48 17.13 -22.37
C VAL A 203 -9.55 17.16 -21.28
N ALA A 204 -9.21 16.72 -20.07
CA ALA A 204 -10.08 16.64 -18.91
C ALA A 204 -9.37 17.22 -17.67
N PRO A 205 -9.28 18.55 -17.52
CA PRO A 205 -8.57 19.19 -16.40
C PRO A 205 -9.20 18.90 -15.03
N GLU A 206 -10.48 18.52 -15.01
CA GLU A 206 -11.25 18.11 -13.83
C GLU A 206 -11.06 16.65 -13.38
N ASP A 207 -10.24 15.85 -14.07
CA ASP A 207 -10.07 14.43 -13.75
C ASP A 207 -9.38 14.21 -12.39
N SER A 208 -10.19 14.09 -11.33
CA SER A 208 -9.72 13.97 -9.94
C SER A 208 -8.86 12.73 -9.72
N GLY A 209 -9.20 11.59 -10.34
CA GLY A 209 -8.42 10.37 -10.25
C GLY A 209 -7.01 10.55 -10.82
N CYS A 210 -6.91 11.17 -12.00
CA CYS A 210 -5.62 11.50 -12.61
C CYS A 210 -4.82 12.49 -11.77
N LEU A 211 -5.47 13.50 -11.19
CA LEU A 211 -4.83 14.50 -10.31
C LEU A 211 -4.30 13.88 -9.02
N LEU A 212 -5.04 12.97 -8.40
CA LEU A 212 -4.62 12.29 -7.16
C LEU A 212 -3.44 11.34 -7.40
N GLU A 213 -3.45 10.56 -8.49
CA GLU A 213 -2.31 9.72 -8.85
C GLU A 213 -1.07 10.56 -9.21
N LEU A 214 -1.26 11.68 -9.91
CA LEU A 214 -0.17 12.62 -10.15
C LEU A 214 0.35 13.23 -8.85
N ALA A 215 -0.52 13.57 -7.90
CA ALA A 215 -0.11 14.07 -6.59
C ALA A 215 0.74 13.06 -5.81
N LYS A 216 0.33 11.78 -5.79
CA LYS A 216 1.12 10.68 -5.21
C LYS A 216 2.50 10.61 -5.86
N ASN A 217 2.58 10.63 -7.19
CA ASN A 217 3.86 10.60 -7.92
C ASN A 217 4.74 11.82 -7.63
N CYS A 218 4.16 13.02 -7.56
CA CYS A 218 4.85 14.24 -7.15
C CYS A 218 5.41 14.11 -5.72
N ALA A 219 4.61 13.60 -4.78
CA ALA A 219 5.04 13.41 -3.40
C ALA A 219 6.18 12.39 -3.27
N LYS A 220 6.12 11.27 -4.00
CA LYS A 220 7.23 10.29 -4.08
C LYS A 220 8.52 10.92 -4.62
N ALA A 221 8.40 11.78 -5.63
CA ALA A 221 9.53 12.51 -6.22
C ALA A 221 10.01 13.71 -5.39
N GLY A 222 9.46 13.94 -4.19
CA GLY A 222 9.80 15.07 -3.32
C GLY A 222 9.24 16.43 -3.78
N GLN A 223 8.39 16.46 -4.81
CA GLN A 223 7.75 17.67 -5.35
C GLN A 223 6.48 18.03 -4.56
N LEU A 224 6.62 18.32 -3.27
CA LEU A 224 5.50 18.50 -2.33
C LEU A 224 4.57 19.65 -2.74
N GLY A 225 5.10 20.79 -3.20
CA GLY A 225 4.28 21.91 -3.66
C GLY A 225 3.41 21.58 -4.89
N LEU A 226 3.94 20.77 -5.83
CA LEU A 226 3.15 20.28 -6.96
C LEU A 226 2.11 19.25 -6.52
N ALA A 227 2.46 18.34 -5.61
CA ALA A 227 1.53 17.39 -5.04
C ALA A 227 0.34 18.11 -4.38
N ARG A 228 0.62 19.09 -3.52
CA ARG A 228 -0.40 19.90 -2.83
C ARG A 228 -1.32 20.61 -3.82
N THR A 229 -0.77 21.21 -4.86
CA THR A 229 -1.56 21.90 -5.90
C THR A 229 -2.40 20.93 -6.71
N ALA A 230 -1.90 19.72 -7.00
CA ALA A 230 -2.66 18.67 -7.66
C ALA A 230 -3.84 18.18 -6.81
N VAL A 231 -3.63 17.96 -5.50
CA VAL A 231 -4.71 17.61 -4.55
C VAL A 231 -5.73 18.74 -4.45
N LEU A 232 -5.29 20.01 -4.39
CA LEU A 232 -6.18 21.17 -4.41
C LEU A 232 -7.03 21.21 -5.69
N CYS A 233 -6.45 20.92 -6.84
CA CYS A 233 -7.20 20.81 -8.09
C CYS A 233 -8.22 19.67 -8.06
N ALA A 234 -7.88 18.52 -7.46
CA ALA A 234 -8.80 17.39 -7.32
C ALA A 234 -9.97 17.74 -6.37
N ALA A 235 -9.67 18.45 -5.28
CA ALA A 235 -10.63 18.88 -4.27
C ALA A 235 -11.70 19.86 -4.80
N LEU A 236 -11.51 20.43 -6.00
CA LEU A 236 -12.52 21.25 -6.66
C LEU A 236 -13.75 20.44 -7.10
N GLN A 237 -13.59 19.12 -7.31
CA GLN A 237 -14.61 18.24 -7.87
C GLN A 237 -14.90 17.01 -6.99
N ASP A 238 -13.94 16.63 -6.16
CA ASP A 238 -14.02 15.48 -5.28
C ASP A 238 -13.91 15.95 -3.82
N PHE A 239 -15.00 15.77 -3.08
CA PHE A 239 -15.13 16.24 -1.71
C PHE A 239 -14.94 15.11 -0.68
N ARG A 240 -14.38 13.97 -1.09
CA ARG A 240 -14.15 12.85 -0.18
C ARG A 240 -13.22 13.26 0.98
N PRO A 241 -13.52 12.83 2.22
CA PRO A 241 -12.68 13.10 3.38
C PRO A 241 -11.20 12.74 3.19
N ASP A 242 -10.93 11.67 2.43
CA ASP A 242 -9.59 11.16 2.13
C ASP A 242 -8.70 12.19 1.43
N ILE A 243 -9.27 13.09 0.62
CA ILE A 243 -8.52 14.17 -0.06
C ILE A 243 -8.04 15.22 0.94
N SER A 244 -8.87 15.54 1.93
CA SER A 244 -8.48 16.44 3.02
C SER A 244 -7.42 15.79 3.90
N PHE A 245 -7.54 14.48 4.15
CA PHE A 245 -6.52 13.74 4.91
C PHE A 245 -5.19 13.67 4.16
N PHE A 246 -5.20 13.40 2.85
CA PHE A 246 -3.96 13.42 2.05
C PHE A 246 -3.34 14.82 2.03
N SER A 247 -4.16 15.88 1.94
CA SER A 247 -3.68 17.26 2.07
C SER A 247 -3.03 17.53 3.43
N ALA A 248 -3.58 16.99 4.51
CA ALA A 248 -3.01 17.10 5.86
C ALA A 248 -1.63 16.43 5.94
N ILE A 249 -1.47 15.25 5.35
CA ILE A 249 -0.18 14.54 5.28
C ILE A 249 0.86 15.37 4.52
N LEU A 250 0.49 15.96 3.38
CA LEU A 250 1.39 16.81 2.60
C LEU A 250 1.80 18.07 3.38
N ALA A 251 0.87 18.73 4.06
CA ALA A 251 1.16 19.88 4.92
C ALA A 251 2.10 19.50 6.07
N LEU A 252 1.88 18.33 6.70
CA LEU A 252 2.76 17.82 7.75
C LEU A 252 4.17 17.58 7.23
N ARG A 253 4.31 17.03 6.02
CA ARG A 253 5.59 16.80 5.33
C ARG A 253 6.35 18.09 5.01
N GLU A 254 5.65 19.19 4.78
CA GLU A 254 6.23 20.52 4.57
C GLU A 254 6.55 21.27 5.88
N GLY A 255 6.19 20.70 7.04
CA GLY A 255 6.37 21.35 8.34
C GLY A 255 5.26 22.34 8.73
N GLU A 256 4.17 22.40 7.97
CA GLU A 256 3.03 23.28 8.20
C GLU A 256 2.02 22.62 9.18
N THR A 257 2.46 22.39 10.43
CA THR A 257 1.73 21.55 11.41
C THR A 257 0.33 22.06 11.76
N LYS A 258 0.15 23.38 11.84
CA LYS A 258 -1.17 24.00 12.05
C LYS A 258 -2.12 23.71 10.89
N GLN A 259 -1.65 23.90 9.66
CA GLN A 259 -2.44 23.63 8.46
C GLN A 259 -2.75 22.12 8.33
N ALA A 260 -1.81 21.26 8.69
CA ALA A 260 -2.03 19.82 8.76
C ALA A 260 -3.16 19.47 9.75
N ALA A 261 -3.16 20.09 10.94
CA ALA A 261 -4.23 19.90 11.92
C ALA A 261 -5.59 20.40 11.42
N ASP A 262 -5.65 21.59 10.81
CA ASP A 262 -6.90 22.14 10.24
C ASP A 262 -7.48 21.23 9.15
N LEU A 263 -6.63 20.69 8.27
CA LEU A 263 -7.01 19.76 7.21
C LEU A 263 -7.43 18.38 7.74
N ALA A 264 -6.76 17.89 8.79
CA ALA A 264 -7.14 16.65 9.46
C ALA A 264 -8.49 16.79 10.19
N ALA A 265 -8.75 17.94 10.83
CA ALA A 265 -10.04 18.25 11.42
C ALA A 265 -11.14 18.30 10.35
N LEU A 266 -10.87 18.89 9.19
CA LEU A 266 -11.79 18.91 8.06
C LEU A 266 -12.08 17.50 7.53
N ALA A 267 -11.05 16.66 7.40
CA ALA A 267 -11.21 15.26 7.00
C ALA A 267 -12.08 14.48 7.99
N LEU A 268 -11.81 14.60 9.29
CA LEU A 268 -12.62 13.96 10.33
C LEU A 268 -14.06 14.46 10.33
N LYS A 269 -14.27 15.77 10.19
CA LYS A 269 -15.63 16.33 10.07
C LYS A 269 -16.36 15.77 8.84
N GLY A 270 -15.67 15.63 7.71
CA GLY A 270 -16.25 15.00 6.51
C GLY A 270 -16.60 13.53 6.73
N ARG A 271 -15.84 12.80 7.56
CA ARG A 271 -16.07 11.38 7.87
C ARG A 271 -17.23 11.18 8.84
N PHE A 272 -17.30 11.98 9.91
CA PHE A 272 -18.33 11.84 10.96
C PHE A 272 -19.61 12.65 10.66
N GLY A 273 -19.58 13.57 9.69
CA GLY A 273 -20.72 14.42 9.34
C GLY A 273 -21.15 15.29 10.52
N ASP A 274 -22.42 15.17 10.91
CA ASP A 274 -22.99 15.87 12.07
C ASP A 274 -22.76 15.15 13.41
N ALA A 275 -22.26 13.91 13.38
CA ALA A 275 -21.94 13.17 14.60
C ALA A 275 -20.72 13.78 15.31
N PRO A 276 -20.67 13.74 16.66
CA PRO A 276 -19.51 14.24 17.39
C PRO A 276 -18.27 13.40 17.06
N ILE A 277 -17.16 14.09 16.73
CA ILE A 277 -15.86 13.43 16.53
C ILE A 277 -15.38 12.89 17.88
N PRO A 278 -15.00 11.60 17.98
CA PRO A 278 -14.47 11.03 19.22
C PRO A 278 -13.30 11.84 19.81
N GLU A 279 -13.26 11.95 21.14
CA GLU A 279 -12.27 12.78 21.84
C GLU A 279 -10.83 12.37 21.50
N GLN A 280 -10.55 11.07 21.43
CA GLN A 280 -9.22 10.56 21.08
C GLN A 280 -8.72 11.08 19.73
N LEU A 281 -9.58 11.17 18.70
CA LEU A 281 -9.20 11.67 17.38
C LEU A 281 -8.99 13.19 17.41
N THR A 282 -9.80 13.91 18.19
CA THR A 282 -9.64 15.35 18.40
C THR A 282 -8.32 15.65 19.12
N GLN A 283 -7.93 14.84 20.09
CA GLN A 283 -6.64 14.97 20.78
C GLN A 283 -5.45 14.75 19.82
N LEU A 284 -5.54 13.80 18.87
CA LEU A 284 -4.50 13.62 17.85
C LEU A 284 -4.34 14.85 16.94
N VAL A 285 -5.45 15.50 16.56
CA VAL A 285 -5.41 16.76 15.80
C VAL A 285 -4.73 17.87 16.61
N GLN A 286 -5.07 18.01 17.90
CA GLN A 286 -4.47 19.02 18.78
C GLN A 286 -2.96 18.80 18.96
N ARG A 287 -2.53 17.54 19.17
CA ARG A 287 -1.10 17.19 19.21
C ARG A 287 -0.39 17.53 17.90
N THR A 288 -1.08 17.34 16.78
CA THR A 288 -0.56 17.73 15.46
C THR A 288 -0.37 19.23 15.36
N GLU A 289 -1.34 20.03 15.79
CA GLU A 289 -1.22 21.50 15.82
C GLU A 289 -0.02 21.95 16.68
N GLN A 290 0.25 21.25 17.79
CA GLN A 290 1.37 21.49 18.70
C GLN A 290 2.75 21.06 18.14
N GLY A 291 2.79 20.46 16.94
CA GLY A 291 4.01 20.13 16.23
C GLY A 291 4.45 18.67 16.33
N GLU A 292 3.62 17.78 16.88
CA GLU A 292 3.86 16.34 16.86
C GLU A 292 3.31 15.69 15.58
N ALA A 293 3.93 14.64 15.07
CA ALA A 293 3.38 13.86 13.96
C ALA A 293 2.26 12.90 14.40
N ALA A 294 1.30 13.38 15.20
CA ALA A 294 0.27 12.54 15.82
C ALA A 294 -0.72 11.93 14.81
N LEU A 295 -0.77 12.42 13.57
CA LEU A 295 -1.54 11.79 12.48
C LEU A 295 -1.08 10.35 12.16
N LEU A 296 0.16 9.98 12.51
CA LEU A 296 0.66 8.59 12.39
C LEU A 296 -0.17 7.60 13.22
N LEU A 297 -0.83 8.06 14.29
CA LEU A 297 -1.65 7.23 15.19
C LEU A 297 -3.10 7.12 14.72
N LEU A 298 -3.50 7.94 13.74
CA LEU A 298 -4.89 8.05 13.31
C LEU A 298 -5.46 6.75 12.72
N PRO A 299 -4.75 5.98 11.88
CA PRO A 299 -5.28 4.72 11.34
C PRO A 299 -5.66 3.72 12.42
N ALA A 300 -4.76 3.50 13.40
CA ALA A 300 -5.03 2.61 14.52
C ALA A 300 -6.19 3.12 15.38
N ALA A 301 -6.22 4.42 15.68
CA ALA A 301 -7.29 5.03 16.48
C ALA A 301 -8.67 4.99 15.79
N LEU A 302 -8.72 4.95 14.45
CA LEU A 302 -9.96 4.74 13.69
C LEU A 302 -10.41 3.28 13.73
N LYS A 303 -9.46 2.34 13.60
CA LYS A 303 -9.73 0.91 13.63
C LYS A 303 -10.29 0.42 14.97
N ASP A 304 -9.89 1.06 16.06
CA ASP A 304 -10.39 0.76 17.41
C ASP A 304 -11.83 1.25 17.64
N LEU A 305 -12.37 2.08 16.74
CA LEU A 305 -13.75 2.55 16.83
C LEU A 305 -14.71 1.61 16.10
N PRO A 306 -15.88 1.32 16.68
CA PRO A 306 -16.89 0.48 16.02
C PRO A 306 -17.39 1.14 14.74
N ASP A 307 -17.62 0.33 13.71
CA ASP A 307 -18.23 0.72 12.43
C ASP A 307 -17.57 1.93 11.73
N THR A 308 -16.28 2.16 11.98
CA THR A 308 -15.51 3.27 11.39
C THR A 308 -14.46 2.75 10.42
N GLU A 309 -14.58 3.13 9.15
CA GLU A 309 -13.56 2.85 8.13
C GLU A 309 -12.35 3.78 8.29
N GLU A 310 -11.15 3.23 8.06
CA GLU A 310 -9.92 4.01 7.94
C GLU A 310 -9.98 4.92 6.69
N PHE A 311 -9.14 5.97 6.68
CA PHE A 311 -8.85 6.69 5.44
C PHE A 311 -8.06 5.79 4.47
N ASP A 312 -8.06 6.14 3.18
CA ASP A 312 -7.32 5.38 2.16
C ASP A 312 -5.86 5.11 2.60
N PRO A 313 -5.50 3.84 2.86
CA PRO A 313 -4.18 3.49 3.42
C PRO A 313 -3.05 3.76 2.42
N ALA A 314 -3.35 3.91 1.13
CA ALA A 314 -2.36 4.28 0.12
C ALA A 314 -1.74 5.67 0.38
N PHE A 315 -2.37 6.52 1.19
CA PHE A 315 -1.80 7.81 1.57
C PHE A 315 -0.82 7.72 2.75
N ASN A 316 -0.94 6.70 3.59
CA ASN A 316 -0.15 6.59 4.82
C ASN A 316 1.36 6.54 4.52
N ILE A 317 1.76 5.93 3.39
CA ILE A 317 3.16 5.84 2.97
C ILE A 317 3.85 7.21 2.82
N PHE A 318 3.08 8.29 2.62
CA PHE A 318 3.63 9.64 2.48
C PHE A 318 3.95 10.31 3.82
N MET A 319 3.55 9.72 4.95
CA MET A 319 3.98 10.12 6.28
C MET A 319 5.43 9.70 6.59
N VAL A 320 6.15 9.08 5.64
CA VAL A 320 7.60 8.82 5.76
C VAL A 320 8.37 9.36 4.55
N PRO A 321 9.53 10.02 4.74
CA PRO A 321 10.16 10.29 6.03
C PRO A 321 9.67 11.61 6.67
N LEU A 322 9.73 11.72 7.99
CA LEU A 322 9.38 12.92 8.79
C LEU A 322 10.54 13.30 9.74
N PRO A 323 10.72 14.60 10.06
CA PRO A 323 11.83 15.05 10.88
C PRO A 323 11.66 14.66 12.36
N ALA A 324 12.77 14.31 13.02
CA ALA A 324 12.81 13.84 14.40
C ALA A 324 12.20 14.83 15.41
N ALA A 325 12.20 16.12 15.07
CA ALA A 325 11.54 17.15 15.87
C ALA A 325 10.05 16.88 16.08
N MET A 326 9.38 16.22 15.14
CA MET A 326 7.96 15.83 15.20
C MET A 326 7.73 14.46 15.85
N LEU A 327 8.80 13.67 16.06
CA LEU A 327 8.76 12.26 16.52
C LEU A 327 9.19 12.13 18.00
N ARG A 328 8.88 13.14 18.81
CA ARG A 328 9.34 13.21 20.21
C ARG A 328 8.59 12.25 21.12
N ALA A 329 7.28 12.15 20.95
CA ALA A 329 6.44 11.25 21.73
C ALA A 329 6.74 9.78 21.38
N GLU A 330 6.76 8.91 22.40
CA GLU A 330 7.16 7.50 22.27
C GLU A 330 6.22 6.72 21.35
N ASP A 331 4.91 6.93 21.49
CA ASP A 331 3.86 6.34 20.66
C ASP A 331 4.02 6.73 19.18
N VAL A 332 4.22 8.02 18.90
CA VAL A 332 4.44 8.56 17.55
C VAL A 332 5.72 8.00 16.95
N ARG A 333 6.80 7.90 17.74
CA ARG A 333 8.08 7.36 17.26
C ARG A 333 7.98 5.87 16.94
N GLN A 334 7.25 5.10 17.76
CA GLN A 334 7.00 3.68 17.50
C GLN A 334 6.16 3.48 16.24
N ALA A 335 5.09 4.27 16.06
CA ALA A 335 4.26 4.25 14.86
C ALA A 335 5.05 4.64 13.59
N TYR A 336 5.92 5.64 13.70
CA TYR A 336 6.83 6.04 12.63
C TYR A 336 7.80 4.90 12.25
N SER A 337 8.44 4.26 13.23
CA SER A 337 9.35 3.13 12.97
C SER A 337 8.63 2.02 12.21
N TYR A 338 7.44 1.64 12.67
CA TYR A 338 6.63 0.61 12.05
C TYR A 338 6.32 0.93 10.58
N LEU A 339 5.78 2.13 10.33
CA LEU A 339 5.44 2.57 8.98
C LEU A 339 6.68 2.70 8.08
N PHE A 340 7.81 3.17 8.62
CA PHE A 340 9.05 3.31 7.87
C PHE A 340 9.55 1.96 7.36
N GLU A 341 9.58 0.96 8.24
CA GLU A 341 9.99 -0.40 7.91
C GLU A 341 9.00 -1.05 6.91
N GLU A 342 7.69 -0.86 7.07
CA GLU A 342 6.68 -1.36 6.10
C GLU A 342 6.86 -0.75 4.71
N VAL A 343 7.00 0.57 4.63
CA VAL A 343 7.21 1.27 3.36
C VAL A 343 8.51 0.81 2.70
N ALA A 344 9.58 0.64 3.48
CA ALA A 344 10.86 0.14 2.98
C ALA A 344 10.76 -1.30 2.45
N SER A 345 9.98 -2.17 3.09
CA SER A 345 9.75 -3.55 2.65
C SER A 345 8.95 -3.61 1.34
N ALA A 346 7.98 -2.72 1.15
CA ALA A 346 7.19 -2.62 -0.08
C ALA A 346 7.89 -1.90 -1.25
N SER A 347 9.04 -1.26 -1.00
CA SER A 347 9.78 -0.48 -1.98
C SER A 347 10.79 -1.32 -2.77
N THR A 348 11.12 -0.88 -3.98
CA THR A 348 12.29 -1.39 -4.73
C THR A 348 13.60 -1.08 -3.99
N GLN A 349 14.71 -1.74 -4.37
CA GLN A 349 16.02 -1.48 -3.75
C GLN A 349 16.48 -0.01 -3.91
N GLU A 350 16.21 0.60 -5.07
CA GLU A 350 16.56 1.99 -5.34
C GLU A 350 15.73 2.96 -4.49
N GLU A 351 14.41 2.76 -4.44
CA GLU A 351 13.50 3.57 -3.61
C GLU A 351 13.82 3.43 -2.12
N ARG A 352 14.14 2.21 -1.67
CA ARG A 352 14.56 1.93 -0.29
C ARG A 352 15.82 2.70 0.08
N LEU A 353 16.83 2.68 -0.80
CA LEU A 353 18.07 3.43 -0.58
C LEU A 353 17.79 4.94 -0.50
N GLN A 354 16.96 5.46 -1.40
CA GLN A 354 16.58 6.88 -1.40
C GLN A 354 15.82 7.27 -0.12
N LEU A 355 14.88 6.44 0.33
CA LEU A 355 14.13 6.63 1.57
C LEU A 355 15.07 6.72 2.77
N VAL A 356 16.00 5.76 2.89
CA VAL A 356 16.99 5.69 3.97
C VAL A 356 17.93 6.89 3.95
N GLN A 357 18.46 7.27 2.78
CA GLN A 357 19.34 8.43 2.65
C GLN A 357 18.63 9.73 3.04
N THR A 358 17.37 9.88 2.60
CA THR A 358 16.55 11.04 2.94
C THR A 358 16.30 11.10 4.44
N ASP A 359 15.94 9.98 5.08
CA ASP A 359 15.72 9.91 6.53
C ASP A 359 16.99 10.16 7.33
N LEU A 360 18.12 9.54 6.95
CA LEU A 360 19.41 9.73 7.60
C LEU A 360 19.86 11.21 7.58
N ALA A 361 19.62 11.92 6.47
CA ALA A 361 19.99 13.32 6.33
C ALA A 361 19.27 14.23 7.34
N GLN A 362 18.02 13.92 7.70
CA GLN A 362 17.21 14.71 8.63
C GLN A 362 17.22 14.18 10.08
N ASN A 363 17.35 12.86 10.26
CA ASN A 363 17.16 12.19 11.55
C ASN A 363 18.44 11.58 12.13
N ARG A 364 19.55 11.58 11.37
CA ARG A 364 20.79 10.85 11.69
C ARG A 364 20.51 9.34 11.87
N ALA A 365 21.45 8.60 12.45
CA ALA A 365 21.26 7.17 12.71
C ALA A 365 20.11 6.95 13.72
N GLN A 366 19.10 6.19 13.30
CA GLN A 366 17.94 5.77 14.08
C GLN A 366 17.74 4.27 13.89
N TYR A 367 17.02 3.62 14.81
CA TYR A 367 16.78 2.17 14.73
C TYR A 367 16.27 1.73 13.34
N TRP A 368 15.17 2.32 12.85
CA TRP A 368 14.53 1.95 11.58
C TRP A 368 15.45 2.12 10.38
N ASN A 369 16.17 3.25 10.28
CA ASN A 369 17.04 3.48 9.14
C ASN A 369 18.28 2.58 9.14
N GLN A 370 18.79 2.19 10.33
CA GLN A 370 19.86 1.21 10.42
C GLN A 370 19.38 -0.20 10.04
N VAL A 371 18.19 -0.62 10.48
CA VAL A 371 17.62 -1.93 10.07
C VAL A 371 17.47 -2.00 8.55
N VAL A 372 16.86 -0.99 7.95
CA VAL A 372 16.64 -0.95 6.50
C VAL A 372 17.96 -0.85 5.71
N SER A 373 18.95 -0.07 6.19
CA SER A 373 20.30 -0.08 5.62
C SER A 373 20.94 -1.48 5.66
N GLY A 374 20.77 -2.19 6.78
CA GLY A 374 21.25 -3.56 6.93
C GLY A 374 20.62 -4.50 5.91
N HIS A 375 19.31 -4.42 5.70
CA HIS A 375 18.59 -5.25 4.71
C HIS A 375 19.04 -4.94 3.28
N TYR A 376 19.20 -3.66 2.95
CA TYR A 376 19.74 -3.25 1.65
C TYR A 376 21.13 -3.84 1.39
N ALA A 377 22.05 -3.71 2.35
CA ALA A 377 23.40 -4.27 2.22
C ALA A 377 23.39 -5.81 2.11
N TRP A 378 22.57 -6.47 2.93
CA TRP A 378 22.43 -7.93 2.93
C TRP A 378 21.93 -8.47 1.59
N LEU A 379 20.86 -7.88 1.04
CA LEU A 379 20.28 -8.31 -0.23
C LEU A 379 21.19 -8.01 -1.43
N ASN A 380 22.14 -7.09 -1.28
CA ASN A 380 23.23 -6.85 -2.24
C ASN A 380 24.47 -7.73 -1.98
N GLN A 381 24.36 -8.76 -1.14
CA GLN A 381 25.42 -9.71 -0.79
C GLN A 381 26.63 -9.04 -0.11
N ASP A 382 26.43 -7.91 0.55
CA ASP A 382 27.45 -7.20 1.32
C ASP A 382 27.22 -7.36 2.83
N ARG A 383 27.57 -8.55 3.33
CA ARG A 383 27.46 -8.86 4.76
C ARG A 383 28.34 -7.97 5.62
N ALA A 384 29.53 -7.61 5.13
CA ALA A 384 30.49 -6.79 5.87
C ALA A 384 29.90 -5.41 6.20
N SER A 385 29.12 -4.83 5.30
CA SER A 385 28.35 -3.61 5.55
C SER A 385 27.06 -3.85 6.33
N ALA A 386 26.38 -4.99 6.14
CA ALA A 386 25.10 -5.29 6.80
C ALA A 386 25.24 -5.50 8.32
N ASP A 387 26.23 -6.29 8.77
CA ASP A 387 26.39 -6.66 10.17
C ASP A 387 26.55 -5.45 11.13
N PRO A 388 27.38 -4.42 10.82
CA PRO A 388 27.47 -3.20 11.63
C PRO A 388 26.14 -2.45 11.78
N HIS A 389 25.30 -2.45 10.74
CA HIS A 389 23.98 -1.82 10.78
C HIS A 389 23.06 -2.53 11.76
N TYR A 390 22.99 -3.87 11.75
CA TYR A 390 22.18 -4.62 12.71
C TYR A 390 22.66 -4.47 14.16
N VAL A 391 23.97 -4.39 14.39
CA VAL A 391 24.54 -4.11 15.71
C VAL A 391 24.11 -2.72 16.19
N THR A 392 24.21 -1.71 15.32
CA THR A 392 23.83 -0.33 15.63
C THR A 392 22.33 -0.22 15.88
N ALA A 393 21.51 -0.86 15.04
CA ALA A 393 20.06 -0.93 15.22
C ALA A 393 19.68 -1.52 16.57
N ARG A 394 20.23 -2.68 16.95
CA ARG A 394 19.98 -3.30 18.26
C ARG A 394 20.27 -2.35 19.41
N LYS A 395 21.40 -1.65 19.36
CA LYS A 395 21.78 -0.67 20.38
C LYS A 395 20.78 0.48 20.43
N LEU A 396 20.48 1.10 19.28
CA LEU A 396 19.56 2.24 19.19
C LEU A 396 18.13 1.87 19.64
N SER A 397 17.66 0.67 19.32
CA SER A 397 16.37 0.18 19.81
C SER A 397 16.34 0.11 21.35
N LYS A 398 17.36 -0.50 21.97
CA LYS A 398 17.46 -0.57 23.44
C LYS A 398 17.56 0.80 24.09
N ASP A 399 18.38 1.70 23.52
CA ASP A 399 18.61 3.04 24.05
C ASP A 399 17.36 3.93 23.92
N SER A 400 16.55 3.75 22.86
CA SER A 400 15.39 4.60 22.55
C SER A 400 14.04 4.03 22.99
N GLY A 401 14.00 2.76 23.40
CA GLY A 401 12.76 2.03 23.73
C GLY A 401 11.96 1.55 22.51
N ILE A 402 12.42 1.83 21.28
CA ILE A 402 11.72 1.42 20.06
C ILE A 402 11.81 -0.10 19.89
N LYS A 403 10.64 -0.73 19.77
CA LYS A 403 10.52 -2.17 19.54
C LYS A 403 10.56 -2.46 18.04
N ALA A 404 11.25 -3.54 17.70
CA ALA A 404 11.27 -4.04 16.34
C ALA A 404 9.88 -4.55 15.99
N ILE A 405 9.47 -4.33 14.75
CA ILE A 405 8.26 -4.97 14.23
C ILE A 405 8.50 -6.48 14.12
N ARG A 406 7.43 -7.28 14.18
CA ARG A 406 7.50 -8.73 14.42
C ARG A 406 8.60 -9.43 13.60
N TYR A 407 8.63 -9.21 12.29
CA TYR A 407 9.61 -9.84 11.39
C TYR A 407 11.04 -9.29 11.54
N ASN A 408 11.25 -8.06 12.01
CA ASN A 408 12.59 -7.50 12.25
C ASN A 408 13.17 -7.82 13.64
N SER A 409 12.46 -8.60 14.46
CA SER A 409 12.91 -9.01 15.80
C SER A 409 14.23 -9.78 15.79
N GLY A 410 14.63 -10.38 14.67
CA GLY A 410 15.94 -11.03 14.53
C GLY A 410 17.13 -10.09 14.74
N VAL A 411 16.94 -8.77 14.64
CA VAL A 411 17.98 -7.78 14.96
C VAL A 411 18.56 -7.93 16.37
N TYR A 412 17.76 -8.40 17.34
CA TYR A 412 18.18 -8.57 18.73
C TYR A 412 19.08 -9.79 18.94
N THR A 413 18.87 -10.83 18.13
CA THR A 413 19.53 -12.14 18.26
C THR A 413 20.54 -12.40 17.16
N TRP A 414 20.62 -11.55 16.13
CA TRP A 414 21.61 -11.67 15.06
C TRP A 414 23.04 -11.61 15.62
N LEU A 415 23.95 -12.39 15.04
CA LEU A 415 25.37 -12.34 15.38
C LEU A 415 26.17 -11.88 14.15
N PRO A 416 27.06 -10.88 14.30
CA PRO A 416 28.04 -10.57 13.27
C PRO A 416 28.88 -11.80 12.91
N GLU A 417 29.35 -11.88 11.67
CA GLU A 417 30.09 -13.03 11.14
C GLU A 417 31.19 -13.53 12.08
N ALA A 418 32.05 -12.63 12.55
CA ALA A 418 33.15 -12.97 13.45
C ALA A 418 32.69 -13.61 14.77
N ALA A 419 31.51 -13.23 15.29
CA ALA A 419 30.94 -13.80 16.50
C ALA A 419 30.25 -15.15 16.25
N ALA A 420 29.76 -15.38 15.03
CA ALA A 420 29.01 -16.58 14.65
C ALA A 420 29.90 -17.69 14.05
N TYR A 421 31.06 -17.37 13.46
CA TYR A 421 31.77 -18.24 12.52
C TYR A 421 32.13 -19.66 13.06
N ASN A 422 32.71 -19.75 14.25
CA ASN A 422 33.16 -21.03 14.85
C ASN A 422 32.44 -21.35 16.15
N LEU A 423 31.11 -21.14 16.22
CA LEU A 423 30.36 -21.42 17.43
C LEU A 423 30.41 -22.91 17.83
N HIS A 424 30.51 -23.85 16.87
CA HIS A 424 30.58 -25.28 17.16
C HIS A 424 31.82 -25.68 17.98
N ASP A 425 32.93 -24.96 17.86
CA ASP A 425 34.16 -25.25 18.62
C ASP A 425 34.19 -24.60 20.01
N GLN A 426 33.28 -23.64 20.25
CA GLN A 426 33.27 -22.87 21.48
C GLN A 426 32.57 -23.64 22.61
N GLN A 427 32.97 -23.32 23.84
CA GLN A 427 32.19 -23.66 25.04
C GLN A 427 31.25 -22.50 25.34
N VAL A 428 29.99 -22.80 25.59
CA VAL A 428 28.96 -21.84 25.98
C VAL A 428 28.41 -22.20 27.35
N THR A 429 27.93 -21.19 28.07
CA THR A 429 27.19 -21.43 29.31
C THR A 429 25.82 -21.99 28.98
N ASP A 430 25.35 -22.99 29.72
CA ASP A 430 23.97 -23.49 29.63
C ASP A 430 23.01 -22.50 30.29
N GLN A 431 22.72 -21.40 29.59
CA GLN A 431 21.84 -20.35 30.08
C GLN A 431 20.38 -20.81 30.19
N LEU A 432 19.95 -21.67 29.27
CA LEU A 432 18.57 -22.16 29.21
C LEU A 432 18.33 -23.42 30.06
N GLY A 433 19.37 -24.04 30.62
CA GLY A 433 19.28 -25.13 31.59
C GLY A 433 18.94 -26.50 30.99
N ILE A 434 19.24 -26.72 29.71
CA ILE A 434 18.89 -27.98 29.02
C ILE A 434 19.75 -29.17 29.46
N ALA A 435 20.98 -28.93 29.95
CA ALA A 435 21.92 -30.00 30.29
C ALA A 435 21.44 -30.86 31.48
N GLY A 436 20.56 -30.32 32.33
CA GLY A 436 19.99 -31.01 33.48
C GLY A 436 18.73 -31.83 33.21
N TRP A 437 18.27 -31.91 31.95
CA TRP A 437 17.02 -32.58 31.61
C TRP A 437 17.12 -34.11 31.68
N SER A 438 16.03 -34.76 32.04
CA SER A 438 15.94 -36.21 32.20
C SER A 438 15.54 -36.88 30.88
N TRP A 439 16.34 -37.83 30.41
CA TRP A 439 16.14 -38.54 29.15
C TRP A 439 15.56 -39.94 29.36
N HIS A 440 14.65 -40.32 28.48
CA HIS A 440 14.00 -41.62 28.45
C HIS A 440 13.87 -42.09 27.00
N SER A 441 14.24 -43.34 26.73
CA SER A 441 14.26 -43.90 25.37
C SER A 441 13.57 -45.25 25.34
N SER A 442 12.79 -45.51 24.29
CA SER A 442 12.29 -46.86 24.00
C SER A 442 13.38 -47.69 23.32
N VAL A 443 13.32 -48.99 23.58
CA VAL A 443 14.14 -50.00 22.91
C VAL A 443 13.22 -51.17 22.56
N ALA A 444 12.94 -51.35 21.27
CA ALA A 444 12.15 -52.48 20.82
C ALA A 444 12.83 -53.83 21.16
N PRO A 445 12.07 -54.93 21.27
CA PRO A 445 12.64 -56.25 21.49
C PRO A 445 13.69 -56.60 20.43
N ASP A 446 14.74 -57.32 20.83
CA ASP A 446 15.88 -57.73 19.99
C ASP A 446 16.75 -56.57 19.44
N ARG A 447 16.56 -55.35 19.95
CA ARG A 447 17.37 -54.17 19.63
C ARG A 447 18.11 -53.62 20.84
N SER A 448 19.10 -52.77 20.58
CA SER A 448 19.83 -52.01 21.59
C SER A 448 19.60 -50.50 21.42
N GLU A 449 19.82 -49.71 22.49
CA GLU A 449 19.80 -48.24 22.40
C GLU A 449 20.81 -47.68 21.38
N ALA A 450 21.89 -48.44 21.11
CA ALA A 450 22.94 -48.08 20.18
C ALA A 450 22.58 -48.37 18.71
N ASP A 451 21.46 -49.05 18.45
CA ASP A 451 21.07 -49.35 17.08
C ASP A 451 20.60 -48.07 16.36
N THR A 452 21.29 -47.72 15.28
CA THR A 452 20.99 -46.52 14.50
C THR A 452 19.63 -46.63 13.80
N PRO A 453 18.70 -45.66 13.97
CA PRO A 453 17.49 -45.55 13.16
C PRO A 453 17.81 -44.99 11.76
N ASP A 454 16.88 -45.11 10.82
CA ASP A 454 17.02 -44.49 9.50
C ASP A 454 16.95 -42.95 9.58
N ALA A 455 16.27 -42.42 10.60
CA ALA A 455 16.28 -41.00 10.91
C ALA A 455 15.87 -40.70 12.36
N CYS A 456 16.35 -39.57 12.87
CA CYS A 456 15.82 -38.93 14.07
C CYS A 456 14.89 -37.76 13.69
N LEU A 457 13.67 -37.78 14.22
CA LEU A 457 12.67 -36.73 14.01
C LEU A 457 12.53 -35.92 15.31
N VAL A 458 12.90 -34.65 15.29
CA VAL A 458 13.25 -33.86 16.47
C VAL A 458 12.25 -32.72 16.69
N PHE A 459 11.57 -32.74 17.84
CA PHE A 459 10.50 -31.79 18.18
C PHE A 459 10.65 -31.25 19.60
N GLY A 460 10.16 -30.03 19.83
CA GLY A 460 10.14 -29.39 21.14
C GLY A 460 8.79 -28.74 21.43
N CYS A 461 8.38 -28.73 22.70
CA CYS A 461 7.16 -28.05 23.14
C CYS A 461 7.21 -27.66 24.62
N ASP A 462 6.30 -26.77 25.02
CA ASP A 462 5.93 -26.60 26.42
C ASP A 462 4.74 -27.51 26.78
N ASN A 463 4.32 -27.45 28.04
CA ASN A 463 3.16 -28.21 28.52
C ASN A 463 1.84 -27.89 27.81
N THR A 464 1.70 -26.70 27.20
CA THR A 464 0.47 -26.28 26.54
C THR A 464 0.41 -26.82 25.12
N TYR A 465 1.52 -26.72 24.37
CA TYR A 465 1.65 -27.30 23.04
C TYR A 465 1.76 -28.82 23.05
N PHE A 466 2.04 -29.45 24.20
CA PHE A 466 2.01 -30.90 24.35
C PHE A 466 0.69 -31.53 23.88
N ARG A 467 -0.42 -30.78 23.86
CA ARG A 467 -1.72 -31.24 23.30
C ARG A 467 -1.63 -31.79 21.87
N PHE A 468 -0.62 -31.42 21.09
CA PHE A 468 -0.42 -31.91 19.72
C PHE A 468 0.40 -33.21 19.64
N VAL A 469 1.18 -33.53 20.68
CA VAL A 469 2.07 -34.70 20.74
C VAL A 469 1.34 -36.03 20.50
N PRO A 470 0.16 -36.30 21.09
CA PRO A 470 -0.56 -37.55 20.83
C PRO A 470 -0.88 -37.76 19.34
N LYS A 471 -1.30 -36.69 18.64
CA LYS A 471 -1.60 -36.76 17.21
C LYS A 471 -0.33 -37.02 16.40
N LEU A 472 0.76 -36.34 16.73
CA LEU A 472 2.07 -36.51 16.10
C LEU A 472 2.54 -37.97 16.18
N VAL A 473 2.60 -38.52 17.39
CA VAL A 473 3.01 -39.92 17.66
C VAL A 473 2.12 -40.91 16.91
N MET A 474 0.80 -40.74 17.00
CA MET A 474 -0.16 -41.65 16.36
C MET A 474 -0.07 -41.61 14.84
N SER A 475 0.12 -40.43 14.24
CA SER A 475 0.27 -40.30 12.78
C SER A 475 1.52 -40.98 12.26
N LEU A 476 2.67 -40.79 12.94
CA LEU A 476 3.92 -41.45 12.59
C LEU A 476 3.81 -42.97 12.73
N MET A 477 3.28 -43.44 13.86
CA MET A 477 3.12 -44.88 14.10
C MET A 477 2.28 -45.53 13.01
N ARG A 478 1.18 -44.90 12.60
CA ARG A 478 0.33 -45.42 11.50
C ARG A 478 1.09 -45.47 10.19
N ALA A 479 1.82 -44.42 9.84
CA ALA A 479 2.61 -44.36 8.62
C ALA A 479 3.69 -45.47 8.59
N CYS A 480 4.43 -45.66 9.69
CA CYS A 480 5.43 -46.72 9.81
C CYS A 480 4.82 -48.13 9.78
N GLN A 481 3.62 -48.32 10.32
CA GLN A 481 2.92 -49.61 10.29
C GLN A 481 2.32 -49.95 8.92
N ALA A 482 1.91 -48.95 8.15
CA ALA A 482 1.44 -49.14 6.78
C ALA A 482 2.58 -49.51 5.82
N HIS A 483 3.81 -49.08 6.13
CA HIS A 483 5.00 -49.21 5.28
C HIS A 483 6.23 -49.72 6.06
N PRO A 484 6.18 -50.90 6.70
CA PRO A 484 7.24 -51.40 7.57
C PRO A 484 8.57 -51.66 6.86
N GLU A 485 8.55 -51.84 5.54
CA GLU A 485 9.72 -52.02 4.68
C GLU A 485 10.47 -50.71 4.37
N HIS A 486 9.86 -49.56 4.66
CA HIS A 486 10.37 -48.25 4.25
C HIS A 486 11.14 -47.49 5.35
N GLY A 487 11.65 -48.22 6.35
CA GLY A 487 12.59 -47.71 7.35
C GLY A 487 11.99 -47.56 8.74
N ARG A 488 12.87 -47.34 9.72
CA ARG A 488 12.57 -47.16 11.14
C ARG A 488 12.99 -45.77 11.60
N PHE A 489 12.03 -45.04 12.14
CA PHE A 489 12.22 -43.66 12.60
C PHE A 489 12.28 -43.59 14.12
N ARG A 490 13.11 -42.70 14.66
CA ARG A 490 13.12 -42.37 16.08
C ARG A 490 12.57 -40.97 16.32
N LEU A 491 11.41 -40.90 16.97
CA LEU A 491 10.79 -39.63 17.36
C LEU A 491 11.42 -39.13 18.67
N CYS A 492 12.13 -38.01 18.62
CA CYS A 492 12.79 -37.36 19.75
C CYS A 492 11.97 -36.13 20.19
N LEU A 493 11.48 -36.12 21.43
CA LEU A 493 10.60 -35.09 21.97
C LEU A 493 11.24 -34.39 23.18
N GLY A 494 11.38 -33.07 23.14
CA GLY A 494 11.73 -32.27 24.31
C GLY A 494 10.50 -31.55 24.88
N VAL A 495 10.26 -31.68 26.19
CA VAL A 495 9.08 -31.08 26.84
C VAL A 495 9.49 -30.24 28.06
N ASP A 496 9.20 -28.94 27.99
CA ASP A 496 9.34 -28.03 29.13
C ASP A 496 8.14 -28.16 30.09
N ARG A 497 8.45 -28.37 31.38
CA ARG A 497 7.49 -28.41 32.50
C ARG A 497 6.25 -29.28 32.24
N PRO A 498 6.41 -30.55 31.81
CA PRO A 498 5.26 -31.42 31.60
C PRO A 498 4.43 -31.55 32.88
N THR A 499 3.11 -31.67 32.74
CA THR A 499 2.25 -32.06 33.85
C THR A 499 2.48 -33.54 34.21
N ASP A 500 2.05 -33.95 35.40
CA ASP A 500 2.16 -35.37 35.81
C ASP A 500 1.47 -36.31 34.82
N GLU A 501 0.29 -35.93 34.31
CA GLU A 501 -0.44 -36.70 33.29
C GLU A 501 0.34 -36.81 31.97
N GLN A 502 0.98 -35.73 31.53
CA GLN A 502 1.80 -35.73 30.32
C GLN A 502 3.05 -36.58 30.50
N LEU A 503 3.67 -36.53 31.68
CA LEU A 503 4.82 -37.36 32.02
C LEU A 503 4.45 -38.85 32.11
N ILE A 504 3.30 -39.18 32.67
CA ILE A 504 2.74 -40.54 32.66
C ILE A 504 2.55 -41.00 31.22
N LEU A 505 1.89 -40.21 30.37
CA LEU A 505 1.68 -40.56 28.96
C LEU A 505 3.00 -40.82 28.23
N MET A 506 4.02 -39.95 28.41
CA MET A 506 5.32 -40.14 27.76
C MET A 506 6.02 -41.43 28.23
N ARG A 507 5.95 -41.75 29.53
CA ARG A 507 6.48 -43.01 30.09
C ARG A 507 5.72 -44.23 29.57
N ASP A 508 4.40 -44.12 29.44
CA ASP A 508 3.54 -45.15 28.87
C ASP A 508 3.88 -45.37 27.40
N LEU A 509 4.15 -44.31 26.63
CA LEU A 509 4.62 -44.42 25.25
C LEU A 509 5.96 -45.14 25.16
N VAL A 510 6.94 -44.78 26.01
CA VAL A 510 8.25 -45.47 26.05
C VAL A 510 8.08 -46.96 26.37
N SER A 511 7.29 -47.29 27.39
CA SER A 511 6.97 -48.69 27.74
C SER A 511 6.28 -49.39 26.59
N PHE A 512 5.25 -48.76 26.01
CA PHE A 512 4.49 -49.29 24.88
C PHE A 512 5.41 -49.65 23.72
N PHE A 513 6.26 -48.74 23.25
CA PHE A 513 7.20 -49.02 22.15
C PHE A 513 8.33 -50.00 22.51
N SER A 514 8.65 -50.18 23.79
CA SER A 514 9.66 -51.15 24.25
C SER A 514 9.11 -52.58 24.35
N GLU A 515 7.81 -52.75 24.61
CA GLU A 515 7.20 -54.08 24.76
C GLU A 515 7.07 -54.86 23.44
N LYS A 516 6.93 -54.17 22.31
CA LYS A 516 6.73 -54.80 20.99
C LYS A 516 7.24 -53.89 19.88
N ASP A 517 7.86 -54.51 18.87
CA ASP A 517 8.26 -53.75 17.68
C ASP A 517 7.05 -53.24 16.90
N ARG A 518 7.03 -51.93 16.63
CA ARG A 518 5.98 -51.19 15.92
C ARG A 518 6.53 -50.37 14.75
N GLY A 519 7.77 -50.64 14.33
CA GLY A 519 8.39 -49.95 13.18
C GLY A 519 8.94 -48.55 13.49
N MET A 520 8.87 -48.09 14.74
CA MET A 520 9.46 -46.82 15.18
C MET A 520 9.89 -46.89 16.65
N ASP A 521 10.75 -45.96 17.05
CA ASP A 521 11.15 -45.71 18.43
C ASP A 521 10.70 -44.31 18.89
N VAL A 522 10.59 -44.14 20.21
CA VAL A 522 10.33 -42.85 20.85
C VAL A 522 11.40 -42.58 21.89
N SER A 523 11.92 -41.36 21.90
CA SER A 523 12.78 -40.83 22.95
C SER A 523 12.20 -39.51 23.41
N PHE A 524 12.12 -39.28 24.71
CA PHE A 524 11.73 -37.99 25.24
C PHE A 524 12.71 -37.50 26.30
N THR A 525 12.82 -36.18 26.37
CA THR A 525 13.54 -35.48 27.42
C THR A 525 12.64 -34.44 28.04
N HIS A 526 12.76 -34.24 29.34
CA HIS A 526 11.96 -33.24 30.03
C HIS A 526 12.73 -32.57 31.17
N GLY A 527 12.32 -31.35 31.47
CA GLY A 527 12.90 -30.55 32.53
C GLY A 527 12.21 -29.19 32.63
N GLN A 528 12.96 -28.21 33.12
CA GLN A 528 12.50 -26.84 33.24
C GLN A 528 13.54 -25.90 32.64
N LEU A 529 13.14 -25.11 31.65
CA LEU A 529 13.96 -24.02 31.14
C LEU A 529 14.15 -22.96 32.22
N SER A 530 15.39 -22.50 32.38
CA SER A 530 15.75 -21.39 33.28
C SER A 530 14.98 -20.11 32.95
N HIS A 531 14.70 -19.90 31.65
CA HIS A 531 13.96 -18.76 31.14
C HIS A 531 12.87 -19.20 30.15
N ALA A 532 11.79 -19.79 30.67
CA ALA A 532 10.65 -20.22 29.86
C ALA A 532 9.87 -19.02 29.30
N ASN A 533 9.81 -18.93 27.98
CA ASN A 533 8.94 -18.04 27.22
C ASN A 533 8.71 -18.59 25.80
N GLU A 534 7.74 -18.00 25.11
CA GLU A 534 7.30 -18.43 23.79
C GLU A 534 8.41 -18.40 22.71
N ALA A 535 9.49 -17.62 22.88
CA ALA A 535 10.66 -17.66 21.99
C ALA A 535 11.60 -18.84 22.26
N THR A 536 11.65 -19.33 23.50
CA THR A 536 12.56 -20.42 23.90
C THR A 536 11.97 -21.81 23.65
N TYR A 537 10.64 -21.97 23.62
CA TYR A 537 10.02 -23.29 23.40
C TYR A 537 10.34 -23.90 22.03
N PRO A 538 10.26 -23.15 20.91
CA PRO A 538 10.69 -23.66 19.60
C PRO A 538 12.18 -24.01 19.55
N CYS A 539 12.99 -23.48 20.46
CA CYS A 539 14.43 -23.70 20.47
C CYS A 539 14.86 -25.02 21.12
N ILE A 540 13.97 -25.67 21.88
CA ILE A 540 14.24 -26.94 22.57
C ILE A 540 14.82 -27.98 21.59
N ARG A 541 14.29 -28.05 20.36
CA ARG A 541 14.76 -28.95 19.29
C ARG A 541 16.24 -28.75 18.92
N TYR A 542 16.74 -27.52 18.94
CA TYR A 542 18.14 -27.22 18.68
C TYR A 542 19.01 -27.42 19.92
N LEU A 543 18.46 -27.12 21.11
CA LEU A 543 19.15 -27.31 22.38
C LEU A 543 19.43 -28.78 22.67
N MET A 544 18.52 -29.69 22.31
CA MET A 544 18.68 -31.13 22.53
C MET A 544 19.45 -31.85 21.42
N LEU A 545 19.64 -31.20 20.26
CA LEU A 545 20.23 -31.81 19.08
C LEU A 545 21.64 -32.41 19.31
N PRO A 546 22.57 -31.77 20.04
CA PRO A 546 23.88 -32.37 20.32
C PRO A 546 23.82 -33.74 21.01
N HIS A 547 22.84 -33.93 21.90
CA HIS A 547 22.66 -35.22 22.57
C HIS A 547 22.22 -36.29 21.57
N ILE A 548 21.21 -35.97 20.75
CA ILE A 548 20.64 -36.88 19.75
C ILE A 548 21.70 -37.34 18.75
N VAL A 549 22.45 -36.41 18.15
CA VAL A 549 23.47 -36.74 17.14
C VAL A 549 24.71 -37.40 17.74
N SER A 550 24.91 -37.34 19.06
CA SER A 550 25.96 -38.10 19.75
C SER A 550 25.57 -39.55 20.02
N GLN A 551 24.26 -39.83 20.09
CA GLN A 551 23.73 -41.18 20.30
C GLN A 551 23.51 -41.93 18.99
N TRP A 552 22.98 -41.25 17.98
CA TRP A 552 22.60 -41.87 16.71
C TRP A 552 23.25 -41.18 15.52
N HIS A 553 24.00 -41.95 14.74
CA HIS A 553 24.64 -41.48 13.50
C HIS A 553 23.69 -41.66 12.30
N CYS A 554 22.66 -40.84 12.22
CA CYS A 554 21.65 -40.87 11.16
C CYS A 554 21.22 -39.46 10.74
N PRO A 555 20.55 -39.29 9.58
CA PRO A 555 19.93 -38.03 9.21
C PRO A 555 18.92 -37.53 10.24
N VAL A 556 18.70 -36.21 10.24
CA VAL A 556 17.81 -35.54 11.19
C VAL A 556 16.76 -34.72 10.45
N LEU A 557 15.51 -34.84 10.88
CA LEU A 557 14.41 -33.94 10.53
C LEU A 557 14.00 -33.15 11.78
N ILE A 558 14.04 -31.83 11.70
CA ILE A 558 13.63 -30.92 12.78
C ILE A 558 12.33 -30.25 12.39
N ALA A 559 11.33 -30.24 13.26
CA ALA A 559 10.03 -29.65 12.93
C ALA A 559 9.26 -29.08 14.12
N ASN A 560 8.18 -28.36 13.84
CA ASN A 560 7.21 -27.93 14.84
C ASN A 560 6.28 -29.08 15.26
N CYS A 561 5.86 -29.09 16.53
CA CYS A 561 5.06 -30.19 17.10
C CYS A 561 3.56 -30.12 16.79
N ASP A 562 3.08 -29.07 16.13
CA ASP A 562 1.67 -28.88 15.74
C ASP A 562 1.29 -29.55 14.41
N GLY A 563 2.26 -30.20 13.74
CA GLY A 563 2.03 -30.99 12.53
C GLY A 563 1.61 -32.45 12.77
N TYR A 564 1.32 -33.15 11.68
CA TYR A 564 1.15 -34.60 11.65
C TYR A 564 1.77 -35.20 10.38
N PHE A 565 2.20 -36.46 10.46
CA PHE A 565 2.79 -37.16 9.33
C PHE A 565 1.69 -37.71 8.40
N PRO A 566 1.81 -37.55 7.07
CA PRO A 566 0.93 -38.23 6.14
C PRO A 566 1.18 -39.75 6.16
N GLU A 567 0.22 -40.53 5.67
CA GLU A 567 0.28 -42.00 5.69
C GLU A 567 1.46 -42.56 4.87
N ASP A 568 1.81 -41.88 3.79
CA ASP A 568 2.92 -42.19 2.87
C ASP A 568 4.27 -41.58 3.31
N PHE A 569 4.39 -41.05 4.53
CA PHE A 569 5.62 -40.41 5.01
C PHE A 569 6.90 -41.25 4.80
N PRO A 570 6.94 -42.56 5.09
CA PRO A 570 8.14 -43.37 4.85
C PRO A 570 8.59 -43.39 3.38
N VAL A 571 7.64 -43.36 2.43
CA VAL A 571 7.93 -43.27 1.00
C VAL A 571 8.49 -41.90 0.66
N LEU A 572 7.83 -40.82 1.13
CA LEU A 572 8.31 -39.44 0.94
C LEU A 572 9.70 -39.22 1.55
N TRP A 573 10.01 -39.89 2.66
CA TRP A 573 11.34 -39.87 3.28
C TRP A 573 12.41 -40.51 2.39
N GLN A 574 12.12 -41.66 1.78
CA GLN A 574 13.04 -42.30 0.84
C GLN A 574 13.27 -41.44 -0.40
N GLU A 575 12.22 -40.80 -0.92
CA GLU A 575 12.34 -39.85 -2.02
C GLU A 575 13.25 -38.67 -1.65
N LEU A 576 13.03 -38.07 -0.47
CA LEU A 576 13.86 -36.98 0.04
C LEU A 576 15.34 -37.38 0.17
N THR A 577 15.62 -38.49 0.87
CA THR A 577 16.99 -38.94 1.16
C THR A 577 17.73 -39.43 -0.09
N SER A 578 17.02 -39.98 -1.07
CA SER A 578 17.64 -40.38 -2.35
C SER A 578 18.07 -39.18 -3.20
N GLY A 579 17.35 -38.07 -3.12
CA GLY A 579 17.51 -36.91 -3.99
C GLY A 579 18.13 -35.68 -3.34
N SER A 580 18.35 -35.66 -2.02
CA SER A 580 18.73 -34.43 -1.31
C SER A 580 19.64 -34.66 -0.12
N ASP A 581 20.59 -33.74 0.05
CA ASP A 581 21.55 -33.71 1.16
C ASP A 581 21.03 -32.80 2.29
N TYR A 582 20.23 -31.79 1.96
CA TYR A 582 19.52 -30.92 2.91
C TYR A 582 18.14 -30.55 2.40
N GLY A 583 17.25 -30.16 3.31
CA GLY A 583 15.93 -29.62 2.99
C GLY A 583 15.59 -28.45 3.89
N PHE A 584 15.13 -27.35 3.32
CA PHE A 584 14.81 -26.13 4.06
C PHE A 584 13.55 -25.45 3.50
N LEU A 585 12.90 -24.63 4.33
CA LEU A 585 11.85 -23.71 3.91
C LEU A 585 12.50 -22.39 3.47
N LEU A 586 12.55 -22.14 2.17
CA LEU A 586 13.42 -21.15 1.52
C LEU A 586 12.62 -20.16 0.66
N ASN A 587 11.43 -19.76 1.11
CA ASN A 587 10.54 -18.82 0.42
C ASN A 587 11.19 -17.50 -0.01
N ALA A 588 12.26 -17.08 0.67
CA ALA A 588 12.99 -15.85 0.38
C ALA A 588 14.19 -16.04 -0.58
N TYR A 589 14.45 -17.26 -1.03
CA TYR A 589 15.64 -17.65 -1.79
C TYR A 589 15.27 -18.15 -3.18
N ASN A 590 16.19 -18.00 -4.13
CA ASN A 590 16.10 -18.64 -5.43
C ASN A 590 16.81 -20.00 -5.43
N HIS A 591 16.64 -20.79 -6.49
CA HIS A 591 17.30 -22.10 -6.66
C HIS A 591 18.83 -22.04 -6.80
N GLU A 592 19.42 -20.84 -6.87
CA GLU A 592 20.88 -20.65 -6.79
C GLU A 592 21.36 -20.51 -5.34
N GLY A 593 20.47 -20.64 -4.35
CA GLY A 593 20.82 -20.49 -2.93
C GLY A 593 21.02 -19.05 -2.50
N LYS A 594 20.62 -18.08 -3.34
CA LYS A 594 20.72 -16.65 -3.03
C LYS A 594 19.40 -16.15 -2.49
N GLN A 595 19.47 -15.44 -1.37
CA GLN A 595 18.33 -14.71 -0.86
C GLN A 595 18.01 -13.52 -1.78
N ILE A 596 16.75 -13.36 -2.16
CA ILE A 596 16.29 -12.34 -3.12
C ILE A 596 15.32 -11.31 -2.51
N ASN A 597 14.75 -11.59 -1.33
CA ASN A 597 13.91 -10.67 -0.59
C ASN A 597 13.99 -10.94 0.94
N GLY A 598 13.36 -10.09 1.76
CA GLY A 598 13.29 -10.26 3.21
C GLY A 598 14.57 -9.87 3.98
N GLU A 599 14.61 -10.28 5.24
CA GLU A 599 15.68 -10.08 6.22
C GLU A 599 16.65 -11.28 6.25
N PRO A 600 17.88 -11.16 6.78
CA PRO A 600 18.83 -12.27 6.86
C PRO A 600 18.31 -13.53 7.56
N TRP A 601 17.33 -13.35 8.45
CA TRP A 601 16.66 -14.41 9.20
C TRP A 601 15.28 -14.77 8.65
N SER A 602 14.92 -14.36 7.43
CA SER A 602 13.74 -14.88 6.68
C SER A 602 14.00 -16.33 6.22
N PHE A 603 14.29 -17.20 7.18
CA PHE A 603 14.57 -18.61 6.99
C PHE A 603 13.50 -19.39 7.75
N GLY A 604 12.75 -20.24 7.04
CA GLY A 604 11.65 -20.96 7.67
C GLY A 604 12.17 -22.06 8.60
N THR A 605 11.75 -22.01 9.86
CA THR A 605 12.14 -23.00 10.88
C THR A 605 11.05 -24.04 11.12
N GLY A 606 9.93 -24.01 10.39
CA GLY A 606 8.83 -24.97 10.59
C GLY A 606 9.21 -26.43 10.29
N LEU A 607 10.11 -26.63 9.33
CA LEU A 607 10.65 -27.94 8.95
C LEU A 607 12.05 -27.78 8.37
N SER A 608 12.99 -28.65 8.76
CA SER A 608 14.35 -28.67 8.21
C SER A 608 14.92 -30.09 8.22
N TYR A 609 15.54 -30.49 7.12
CA TYR A 609 16.18 -31.79 6.93
C TYR A 609 17.69 -31.63 6.77
N PHE A 610 18.43 -32.48 7.49
CA PHE A 610 19.89 -32.55 7.48
C PHE A 610 20.32 -33.98 7.18
N GLY A 611 20.82 -34.22 5.96
CA GLY A 611 21.20 -35.54 5.46
C GLY A 611 22.68 -35.91 5.66
N GLU A 612 23.58 -34.92 5.74
CA GLU A 612 25.02 -35.18 5.93
C GLU A 612 25.35 -35.57 7.37
N THR A 613 25.27 -36.87 7.68
CA THR A 613 25.48 -37.43 9.03
C THR A 613 26.85 -37.11 9.63
N GLU A 614 27.88 -36.98 8.81
CA GLU A 614 29.24 -36.62 9.24
C GLU A 614 29.35 -35.18 9.76
N LEU A 615 28.55 -34.25 9.22
CA LEU A 615 28.56 -32.84 9.63
C LEU A 615 27.55 -32.53 10.73
N LEU A 616 26.56 -33.39 10.92
CA LEU A 616 25.49 -33.22 11.88
C LEU A 616 25.96 -32.95 13.32
N PRO A 617 27.01 -33.60 13.87
CA PRO A 617 27.55 -33.26 15.19
C PRO A 617 28.02 -31.79 15.30
N GLN A 618 28.67 -31.27 14.25
CA GLN A 618 29.14 -29.88 14.22
C GLN A 618 27.96 -28.91 14.06
N ILE A 619 27.03 -29.20 13.16
CA ILE A 619 25.82 -28.39 12.94
C ILE A 619 24.98 -28.36 14.22
N GLY A 620 24.77 -29.50 14.87
CA GLY A 620 23.98 -29.59 16.10
C GLY A 620 24.60 -28.79 17.25
N ARG A 621 25.92 -28.88 17.42
CA ARG A 621 26.64 -28.07 18.40
C ARG A 621 26.62 -26.58 18.05
N TYR A 622 26.72 -26.23 16.77
CA TYR A 622 26.58 -24.84 16.30
C TYR A 622 25.22 -24.25 16.69
N LEU A 623 24.13 -24.94 16.34
CA LEU A 623 22.76 -24.49 16.60
C LEU A 623 22.48 -24.36 18.10
N HIS A 624 22.86 -25.36 18.89
CA HIS A 624 22.80 -25.30 20.36
C HIS A 624 23.55 -24.08 20.90
N ASN A 625 24.82 -23.91 20.49
CA ASN A 625 25.67 -22.84 21.00
C ASN A 625 25.17 -21.45 20.58
N TYR A 626 24.58 -21.33 19.38
CA TYR A 626 23.96 -20.10 18.93
C TYR A 626 22.81 -19.69 19.86
N VAL A 627 21.87 -20.60 20.13
CA VAL A 627 20.72 -20.33 20.99
C VAL A 627 21.17 -19.94 22.41
N GLN A 628 22.09 -20.71 23.01
CA GLN A 628 22.60 -20.43 24.36
C GLN A 628 23.31 -19.08 24.47
N ARG A 629 23.97 -18.63 23.40
CA ARG A 629 24.74 -17.39 23.37
C ARG A 629 23.90 -16.14 23.12
N THR A 630 22.86 -16.27 22.28
CA THR A 630 22.10 -15.12 21.77
C THR A 630 20.87 -14.83 22.59
N TYR A 631 20.37 -15.80 23.36
CA TYR A 631 19.31 -15.58 24.33
C TYR A 631 19.73 -14.48 25.31
N SER A 632 18.85 -13.49 25.51
CA SER A 632 19.04 -12.49 26.56
C SER A 632 17.69 -12.05 27.12
N PRO A 633 17.48 -12.10 28.45
CA PRO A 633 16.25 -11.61 29.06
C PRO A 633 16.12 -10.07 28.97
N GLU A 634 17.19 -9.36 28.62
CA GLU A 634 17.20 -7.91 28.43
C GLU A 634 16.73 -7.49 27.02
N ASN A 635 16.58 -8.43 26.09
CA ASN A 635 16.06 -8.11 24.77
C ASN A 635 14.55 -7.83 24.86
N PRO A 636 14.02 -6.82 24.14
CA PRO A 636 12.57 -6.58 24.07
C PRO A 636 11.77 -7.80 23.61
N THR A 637 12.38 -8.64 22.76
CA THR A 637 11.89 -9.94 22.34
C THR A 637 13.06 -10.81 21.87
N ASN A 638 12.93 -12.13 21.98
CA ASN A 638 13.89 -13.12 21.48
C ASN A 638 13.31 -13.98 20.34
N TRP A 639 12.19 -13.57 19.75
CA TRP A 639 11.32 -14.40 18.91
C TRP A 639 12.02 -15.14 17.76
N CYS A 640 13.00 -14.50 17.12
CA CYS A 640 13.64 -15.00 15.91
C CYS A 640 14.96 -15.73 16.17
N ILE A 641 15.22 -16.15 17.42
CA ILE A 641 16.51 -16.77 17.78
C ILE A 641 16.76 -18.07 16.99
N ASP A 642 15.73 -18.89 16.75
CA ASP A 642 15.83 -20.11 15.98
C ASP A 642 16.03 -19.83 14.48
N GLN A 643 15.31 -18.86 13.93
CA GLN A 643 15.47 -18.41 12.55
C GLN A 643 16.89 -17.88 12.29
N CYS A 644 17.40 -17.07 13.22
CA CYS A 644 18.77 -16.57 13.18
C CYS A 644 19.79 -17.70 13.29
N ALA A 645 19.58 -18.66 14.20
CA ALA A 645 20.47 -19.80 14.38
C ALA A 645 20.56 -20.65 13.09
N LEU A 646 19.40 -20.95 12.50
CA LEU A 646 19.31 -21.76 11.28
C LEU A 646 19.89 -21.05 10.06
N ALA A 647 19.58 -19.76 9.87
CA ALA A 647 20.16 -18.95 8.80
C ALA A 647 21.69 -18.88 8.88
N GLN A 648 22.24 -18.79 10.10
CA GLN A 648 23.69 -18.74 10.32
C GLN A 648 24.36 -20.10 10.15
N ALA A 649 23.69 -21.19 10.55
CA ALA A 649 24.14 -22.54 10.25
C ALA A 649 24.15 -22.80 8.74
N TYR A 650 23.10 -22.39 8.03
CA TYR A 650 23.03 -22.45 6.57
C TYR A 650 24.20 -21.68 5.92
N ALA A 651 24.42 -20.43 6.31
CA ALA A 651 25.50 -19.60 5.80
C ALA A 651 26.90 -20.20 6.09
N ARG A 652 27.04 -20.95 7.19
CA ARG A 652 28.32 -21.55 7.59
C ARG A 652 28.63 -22.87 6.90
N PHE A 653 27.64 -23.76 6.80
CA PHE A 653 27.86 -25.17 6.42
C PHE A 653 27.30 -25.55 5.06
N VAL A 654 26.29 -24.81 4.57
CA VAL A 654 25.54 -25.15 3.35
C VAL A 654 25.85 -24.18 2.21
N ALA A 655 25.62 -22.87 2.41
CA ALA A 655 25.76 -21.87 1.34
C ALA A 655 27.12 -21.89 0.60
N PRO A 656 28.28 -22.02 1.29
CA PRO A 656 29.58 -22.08 0.62
C PRO A 656 29.78 -23.31 -0.27
N ARG A 657 28.96 -24.36 -0.06
CA ARG A 657 28.99 -25.65 -0.75
C ARG A 657 27.76 -25.87 -1.61
N TRP A 658 26.97 -24.82 -1.88
CA TRP A 658 25.67 -24.94 -2.56
C TRP A 658 25.74 -25.75 -3.86
N ASN A 659 26.77 -25.53 -4.69
CA ASN A 659 26.94 -26.21 -5.96
C ASN A 659 27.32 -27.70 -5.85
N ASP A 660 27.79 -28.13 -4.69
CA ASP A 660 28.18 -29.52 -4.42
C ASP A 660 27.05 -30.31 -3.73
N LEU A 661 25.97 -29.63 -3.35
CA LEU A 661 24.88 -30.17 -2.54
C LEU A 661 23.58 -30.21 -3.34
N ARG A 662 22.76 -31.21 -3.05
CA ARG A 662 21.39 -31.35 -3.54
C ARG A 662 20.45 -30.80 -2.48
N ILE A 663 19.88 -29.62 -2.73
CA ILE A 663 19.04 -28.92 -1.75
C ILE A 663 17.57 -29.05 -2.14
N ARG A 664 16.75 -29.56 -1.22
CA ARG A 664 15.29 -29.58 -1.36
C ARG A 664 14.68 -28.30 -0.80
N PHE A 665 13.91 -27.61 -1.63
CA PHE A 665 12.95 -26.61 -1.16
C PHE A 665 11.74 -27.38 -0.63
N ILE A 666 11.57 -27.40 0.69
CA ILE A 666 10.60 -28.29 1.36
C ILE A 666 9.15 -27.97 0.97
N GLU A 667 8.87 -26.73 0.60
CA GLU A 667 7.54 -26.31 0.13
C GLU A 667 7.18 -26.84 -1.27
N GLU A 668 8.16 -27.36 -2.01
CA GLU A 668 7.93 -27.95 -3.32
C GLU A 668 7.61 -29.45 -3.18
N GLY A 669 6.44 -29.87 -3.67
CA GLY A 669 6.00 -31.27 -3.68
C GLY A 669 5.07 -31.66 -2.54
N ALA A 670 4.95 -32.97 -2.30
CA ALA A 670 4.10 -33.50 -1.24
C ALA A 670 4.70 -33.18 0.15
N PRO A 671 3.88 -32.72 1.12
CA PRO A 671 4.38 -32.28 2.42
C PRO A 671 4.83 -33.47 3.28
N LEU A 672 6.08 -33.45 3.73
CA LEU A 672 6.62 -34.42 4.71
C LEU A 672 5.92 -34.34 6.08
N LEU A 673 5.37 -33.17 6.41
CA LEU A 673 4.61 -32.91 7.62
C LEU A 673 3.49 -31.92 7.29
N VAL A 674 2.25 -32.27 7.64
CA VAL A 674 1.09 -31.40 7.40
C VAL A 674 0.78 -30.61 8.66
N VAL A 675 0.85 -29.28 8.57
CA VAL A 675 0.51 -28.37 9.67
C VAL A 675 -0.89 -27.80 9.42
N PRO A 676 -1.85 -27.97 10.35
CA PRO A 676 -3.24 -27.55 10.16
C PRO A 676 -3.44 -26.02 10.16
N HIS A 677 -2.42 -25.26 10.55
CA HIS A 677 -2.40 -23.80 10.43
C HIS A 677 -1.08 -23.39 9.77
N PRO A 678 -1.08 -22.70 8.62
CA PRO A 678 0.13 -22.07 8.15
C PRO A 678 0.50 -20.94 9.14
N CYS A 679 1.64 -21.06 9.80
CA CYS A 679 2.22 -19.95 10.55
C CYS A 679 2.67 -18.90 9.53
N TRP A 680 1.95 -17.78 9.46
CA TRP A 680 2.38 -16.56 8.77
C TRP A 680 2.89 -15.53 9.79
#